data_AF-E0QQG4-F1
#
_entry.id   AF-E0QQG4-F1
#
_cell.length_a   1.000
_cell.length_b   1.000
_cell.length_c   1.000
_cell.angle_alpha   90.00
_cell.angle_beta   90.00
_cell.angle_gamma   90.00
#
_symmetry.space_group_name_H-M   'P 1'
#
loop_
_entity.id
_entity.type
_entity.pdbx_description
1 polymer ?
#
loop_
_entity_poly.entity_id
_entity_poly.type
_entity_poly.pdbx_seq_one_letter_code
_entity_poly.pdbx_strand_id
1 'polypeptide(L)'
;MKDSWRVFTRDVKRIIAVPRSLIIVFGILVTPALYTWLNIAAFWNPYTATENLPIAVVNNDVGAASALTGQLNVGDLVVEQLSENKQLGWQFTDQDTANHKIKAGEVYATFVIPKTFSKDLVDIFSGQRHQPTIEYYVNEKKGAIAPKITDVGANELDIQITSTFRGQVGEAIAQALRDGGLEIDANVVGAQGSALDALSGINRNLADAQVALDSASTSLTGSLETMKKVRAALAAADPALADVSAALSNSQDILGTVVSDVSEFTATAGQASIDAQKSLNESLAAASSAVSNATSKLTEMDSQLQSGIQRANASTAKMRAQIAVLQGYPQTQKLAAKLNSQLSDMQNLLAKVGKTGSDAANASEDLKALMKAFDQAQTDAQRVATGLREQSNQAASTLNARVTQLSAQLGAIKSAVGVARISLTEISALTHGVDDQIVNMQNVLGQVQGNLNGLASTTRGAQTDVATLATALRTGTLEKVIGLDPTNIGRYLTSPVEFDQQTLFPINSYGSGMAAMFINLSLWIGAFILVIIFRVEVDKEGFGWLSLRSAYLGRFMLSGVLSIGQGLIVSVGSLLMGVQAVNAPAFIATSMLIGPCYLAIIYALAAALSHVGRALAILLVVLQIPGASGIYPIELMPGFFRQLSPILPFSYGINAMRETIGGFYEGRFWHVMAVLLIMSVTVFLLGFVGRRRLGYFTQLFYDDLARTELVVNENVQLQSPSYRLSNIIALLGNRKEFSTRISRRQEKFNARYHALINGLSSVGILGLVVLGMISRLTSASKPVLLGIVAIWGLVIIGALVNVVALKSSIERAERLSHLTEDELFENLARQRDANTTKTTTRSESLNSGHNSSCGECRLITASEQEDDAVESVLGTAVETLDEIGGESAGNNPEETQNETVDQSADEIPDESQDLARNDAADQSTKKPTGETDASVTGEAAR
;
A
#
# COMPACT_ATOMS: atom_id res chain seq x y z
N MET A 1 -0.66 -2.01 -42.10
CA MET A 1 -1.28 -3.36 -42.06
C MET A 1 -0.68 -4.27 -43.12
N LYS A 2 -0.74 -3.92 -44.42
CA LYS A 2 -0.13 -4.72 -45.52
C LYS A 2 1.29 -5.22 -45.18
N ASP A 3 2.18 -4.34 -44.67
CA ASP A 3 3.56 -4.73 -44.34
C ASP A 3 3.67 -5.59 -43.06
N SER A 4 2.79 -5.42 -42.08
CA SER A 4 2.69 -6.32 -40.91
C SER A 4 2.38 -7.75 -41.35
N TRP A 5 1.45 -7.89 -42.31
CA TRP A 5 1.07 -9.18 -42.88
C TRP A 5 2.19 -9.77 -43.75
N ARG A 6 2.93 -8.94 -44.50
CA ARG A 6 4.12 -9.38 -45.24
C ARG A 6 5.23 -9.87 -44.31
N VAL A 7 5.47 -9.21 -43.17
CA VAL A 7 6.40 -9.67 -42.13
C VAL A 7 5.95 -11.04 -41.60
N PHE A 8 4.72 -11.15 -41.12
CA PHE A 8 4.17 -12.40 -40.58
C PHE A 8 4.27 -13.57 -41.58
N THR A 9 3.77 -13.38 -42.80
CA THR A 9 3.78 -14.42 -43.85
C THR A 9 5.17 -14.76 -44.37
N ARG A 10 6.13 -13.82 -44.36
CA ARG A 10 7.55 -14.13 -44.64
C ARG A 10 8.16 -14.98 -43.53
N ASP A 11 7.97 -14.59 -42.27
CA ASP A 11 8.58 -15.27 -41.13
C ASP A 11 8.02 -16.69 -40.95
N VAL A 12 6.71 -16.89 -41.17
CA VAL A 12 6.09 -18.23 -41.25
C VAL A 12 6.70 -19.06 -42.39
N LYS A 13 6.89 -18.48 -43.59
CA LYS A 13 7.56 -19.17 -44.70
C LYS A 13 9.02 -19.54 -44.38
N ARG A 14 9.77 -18.67 -43.69
CA ARG A 14 11.15 -18.97 -43.24
C ARG A 14 11.19 -20.17 -42.29
N ILE A 15 10.25 -20.23 -41.34
CA ILE A 15 10.13 -21.35 -40.39
C ILE A 15 9.80 -22.67 -41.11
N ILE A 16 8.83 -22.66 -42.03
CA ILE A 16 8.40 -23.88 -42.76
C ILE A 16 9.47 -24.36 -43.75
N ALA A 17 10.24 -23.44 -44.36
CA ALA A 17 11.30 -23.77 -45.31
C ALA A 17 12.56 -24.41 -44.66
N VAL A 18 12.69 -24.37 -43.33
CA VAL A 18 13.85 -24.92 -42.61
C VAL A 18 13.38 -26.03 -41.65
N PRO A 19 13.48 -27.32 -42.02
CA PRO A 19 12.96 -28.42 -41.20
C PRO A 19 13.50 -28.45 -39.76
N ARG A 20 14.76 -28.05 -39.55
CA ARG A 20 15.36 -27.94 -38.20
C ARG A 20 14.63 -26.91 -37.32
N SER A 21 14.10 -25.84 -37.90
CA SER A 21 13.32 -24.82 -37.18
C SER A 21 11.94 -25.31 -36.79
N LEU A 22 11.34 -26.25 -37.53
CA LEU A 22 10.06 -26.88 -37.16
C LEU A 22 10.20 -27.74 -35.89
N ILE A 23 11.32 -28.45 -35.71
CA ILE A 23 11.62 -29.21 -34.49
C ILE A 23 11.69 -28.26 -33.27
N ILE A 24 12.39 -27.13 -33.41
CA ILE A 24 12.50 -26.11 -32.36
C ILE A 24 11.12 -25.50 -32.04
N VAL A 25 10.32 -25.18 -33.05
CA VAL A 25 8.93 -24.71 -32.87
C VAL A 25 8.08 -25.73 -32.13
N PHE A 26 8.12 -27.01 -32.53
CA PHE A 26 7.37 -28.07 -31.86
C PHE A 26 7.75 -28.19 -30.38
N GLY A 27 9.05 -28.17 -30.06
CA GLY A 27 9.53 -28.12 -28.67
C GLY A 27 8.94 -26.94 -27.89
N ILE A 28 9.02 -25.72 -28.43
CA ILE A 28 8.48 -24.50 -27.78
C ILE A 28 6.95 -24.55 -27.60
N LEU A 29 6.24 -25.22 -28.49
CA LEU A 29 4.79 -25.42 -28.39
C LEU A 29 4.42 -26.46 -27.30
N VAL A 30 5.24 -27.49 -27.09
CA VAL A 30 4.96 -28.62 -26.19
C VAL A 30 5.53 -28.45 -24.78
N THR A 31 6.69 -27.81 -24.60
CA THR A 31 7.32 -27.60 -23.28
C THR A 31 6.39 -27.01 -22.21
N PRO A 32 5.53 -25.99 -22.50
CA PRO A 32 4.55 -25.50 -21.52
C PRO A 32 3.52 -26.55 -21.11
N ALA A 33 3.09 -27.38 -22.06
CA ALA A 33 2.10 -28.41 -21.83
C ALA A 33 2.66 -29.52 -20.94
N LEU A 34 3.92 -29.92 -21.12
CA LEU A 34 4.59 -30.87 -20.23
C LEU A 34 4.61 -30.39 -18.77
N TYR A 35 4.84 -29.10 -18.51
CA TYR A 35 4.75 -28.56 -17.14
C TYR A 35 3.32 -28.68 -16.58
N THR A 36 2.30 -28.30 -17.36
CA THR A 36 0.89 -28.49 -16.96
C THR A 36 0.60 -29.95 -16.63
N TRP A 37 0.96 -30.87 -17.52
CA TRP A 37 0.54 -32.26 -17.45
C TRP A 37 1.22 -33.02 -16.31
N LEU A 38 2.53 -32.83 -16.12
CA LEU A 38 3.26 -33.45 -15.01
C LEU A 38 2.75 -32.96 -13.65
N ASN A 39 2.41 -31.68 -13.51
CA ASN A 39 1.86 -31.14 -12.27
C ASN A 39 0.41 -31.60 -12.03
N ILE A 40 -0.46 -31.59 -13.05
CA ILE A 40 -1.85 -32.09 -12.91
C ILE A 40 -1.86 -33.58 -12.55
N ALA A 41 -0.95 -34.39 -13.10
CA ALA A 41 -0.80 -35.80 -12.73
C ALA A 41 -0.30 -35.96 -11.28
N ALA A 42 0.76 -35.24 -10.88
CA ALA A 42 1.30 -35.31 -9.52
C ALA A 42 0.30 -34.84 -8.44
N PHE A 43 -0.54 -33.86 -8.77
CA PHE A 43 -1.61 -33.36 -7.90
C PHE A 43 -3.00 -33.97 -8.23
N TRP A 44 -3.08 -35.08 -8.97
CA TRP A 44 -4.38 -35.58 -9.45
C TRP A 44 -5.34 -35.90 -8.30
N ASN A 45 -4.86 -36.72 -7.36
CA ASN A 45 -5.48 -36.92 -6.06
C ASN A 45 -4.41 -37.20 -4.99
N PRO A 46 -3.99 -36.19 -4.21
CA PRO A 46 -2.99 -36.36 -3.15
C PRO A 46 -3.54 -37.08 -1.91
N TYR A 47 -4.82 -37.48 -1.90
CA TYR A 47 -5.50 -38.07 -0.74
C TYR A 47 -5.85 -39.56 -0.91
N THR A 48 -5.74 -40.13 -2.12
CA THR A 48 -6.00 -41.58 -2.36
C THR A 48 -4.90 -42.51 -1.87
N ALA A 49 -3.67 -42.04 -1.74
CA ALA A 49 -2.52 -42.85 -1.31
C ALA A 49 -2.24 -42.76 0.20
N THR A 50 -3.24 -42.37 0.99
CA THR A 50 -3.14 -42.11 2.44
C THR A 50 -2.82 -43.36 3.28
N GLU A 51 -3.07 -44.56 2.73
CA GLU A 51 -2.52 -45.84 3.22
C GLU A 51 -0.98 -45.83 3.40
N ASN A 52 -0.27 -45.01 2.60
CA ASN A 52 1.18 -44.86 2.65
C ASN A 52 1.64 -43.78 3.65
N LEU A 53 0.73 -43.20 4.45
CA LEU A 53 1.05 -42.25 5.50
C LEU A 53 1.20 -43.00 6.83
N PRO A 54 2.44 -43.26 7.32
CA PRO A 54 2.65 -44.01 8.55
C PRO A 54 2.18 -43.22 9.79
N ILE A 55 1.29 -43.82 10.56
CA ILE A 55 0.74 -43.28 11.82
C ILE A 55 0.91 -44.35 12.91
N ALA A 56 1.54 -44.00 14.03
CA ALA A 56 1.64 -44.90 15.17
C ALA A 56 0.34 -44.91 16.00
N VAL A 57 -0.04 -46.08 16.50
CA VAL A 57 -1.11 -46.24 17.50
C VAL A 57 -0.54 -47.05 18.66
N VAL A 58 -0.71 -46.51 19.87
CA VAL A 58 -0.26 -47.11 21.12
C VAL A 58 -1.49 -47.34 21.99
N ASN A 59 -1.82 -48.60 22.28
CA ASN A 59 -2.83 -48.90 23.29
C ASN A 59 -2.17 -49.17 24.65
N ASN A 60 -2.51 -48.36 25.66
CA ASN A 60 -2.18 -48.63 27.06
C ASN A 60 -3.42 -49.01 27.89
N ASP A 61 -4.63 -49.02 27.31
CA ASP A 61 -5.89 -49.25 28.03
C ASP A 61 -5.93 -50.65 28.64
N VAL A 62 -6.25 -50.72 29.94
CA VAL A 62 -6.33 -51.97 30.70
C VAL A 62 -7.76 -52.54 30.78
N GLY A 63 -8.72 -51.86 30.14
CA GLY A 63 -10.13 -52.21 30.22
C GLY A 63 -10.79 -51.81 31.55
N ALA A 64 -12.11 -51.98 31.60
CA ALA A 64 -12.93 -51.69 32.78
C ALA A 64 -14.06 -52.72 32.94
N ALA A 65 -14.79 -52.63 34.05
CA ALA A 65 -15.96 -53.47 34.30
C ALA A 65 -17.13 -52.66 34.89
N SER A 66 -18.36 -52.97 34.47
CA SER A 66 -19.59 -52.35 34.98
C SER A 66 -20.74 -53.36 35.06
N ALA A 67 -21.67 -53.08 35.96
CA ALA A 67 -22.92 -53.85 36.09
C ALA A 67 -23.82 -53.77 34.85
N LEU A 68 -23.62 -52.78 33.97
CA LEU A 68 -24.34 -52.69 32.69
C LEU A 68 -23.64 -53.46 31.56
N THR A 69 -22.32 -53.28 31.39
CA THR A 69 -21.58 -53.71 30.20
C THR A 69 -20.68 -54.94 30.39
N GLY A 70 -20.62 -55.53 31.60
CA GLY A 70 -19.65 -56.58 31.91
C GLY A 70 -18.22 -56.06 31.90
N GLN A 71 -17.24 -56.92 31.54
CA GLN A 71 -15.88 -56.50 31.22
C GLN A 71 -15.83 -55.93 29.79
N LEU A 72 -15.18 -54.78 29.62
CA LEU A 72 -15.07 -54.08 28.34
C LEU A 72 -13.67 -53.44 28.22
N ASN A 73 -12.94 -53.75 27.14
CA ASN A 73 -11.76 -52.99 26.71
C ASN A 73 -12.03 -52.33 25.35
N VAL A 74 -12.39 -51.05 25.38
CA VAL A 74 -12.63 -50.24 24.18
C VAL A 74 -11.33 -49.96 23.43
N GLY A 75 -10.19 -49.82 24.13
CA GLY A 75 -8.89 -49.63 23.49
C GLY A 75 -8.50 -50.78 22.55
N ASP A 76 -8.73 -52.03 22.97
CA ASP A 76 -8.46 -53.22 22.15
C ASP A 76 -9.39 -53.31 20.92
N LEU A 77 -10.70 -53.08 21.12
CA LEU A 77 -11.69 -53.07 20.03
C LEU A 77 -11.42 -51.96 19.00
N VAL A 78 -10.93 -50.81 19.44
CA VAL A 78 -10.51 -49.70 18.57
C VAL A 78 -9.24 -50.06 17.80
N VAL A 79 -8.25 -50.71 18.43
CA VAL A 79 -7.09 -51.25 17.73
C VAL A 79 -7.49 -52.28 16.67
N GLU A 80 -8.45 -53.16 16.97
CA GLU A 80 -8.98 -54.15 16.03
C GLU A 80 -9.61 -53.49 14.79
N GLN A 81 -10.55 -52.56 14.97
CA GLN A 81 -11.19 -51.84 13.85
C GLN A 81 -10.22 -50.97 13.04
N LEU A 82 -9.26 -50.30 13.69
CA LEU A 82 -8.20 -49.57 12.99
C LEU A 82 -7.29 -50.52 12.20
N SER A 83 -7.10 -51.76 12.67
CA SER A 83 -6.30 -52.76 11.95
C SER A 83 -7.01 -53.26 10.69
N GLU A 84 -8.35 -53.23 10.64
CA GLU A 84 -9.13 -53.52 9.44
C GLU A 84 -9.17 -52.32 8.47
N ASN A 85 -9.27 -51.09 8.99
CA ASN A 85 -9.24 -49.86 8.19
C ASN A 85 -7.93 -49.75 7.39
N LYS A 86 -8.02 -49.55 6.06
CA LYS A 86 -6.87 -49.38 5.14
C LYS A 86 -6.72 -47.97 4.56
N GLN A 87 -7.48 -47.00 5.07
CA GLN A 87 -7.42 -45.62 4.61
C GLN A 87 -6.14 -44.89 5.04
N LEU A 88 -5.49 -45.36 6.12
CA LEU A 88 -4.27 -44.78 6.67
C LEU A 88 -3.25 -45.87 7.04
N GLY A 89 -1.97 -45.52 7.07
CA GLY A 89 -0.86 -46.43 7.34
C GLY A 89 -0.68 -46.72 8.83
N TRP A 90 -1.68 -47.31 9.47
CA TRP A 90 -1.68 -47.61 10.91
C TRP A 90 -0.55 -48.58 11.30
N GLN A 91 0.24 -48.21 12.32
CA GLN A 91 1.32 -48.99 12.90
C GLN A 91 1.11 -49.14 14.42
N PHE A 92 0.62 -50.30 14.84
CA PHE A 92 0.45 -50.63 16.26
C PHE A 92 1.80 -50.97 16.88
N THR A 93 2.17 -50.28 17.96
CA THR A 93 3.51 -50.35 18.57
C THR A 93 3.49 -49.87 20.03
N ASP A 94 4.54 -50.16 20.80
CA ASP A 94 4.69 -49.68 22.17
C ASP A 94 5.00 -48.17 22.24
N GLN A 95 4.85 -47.60 23.43
CA GLN A 95 4.99 -46.15 23.64
C GLN A 95 6.42 -45.63 23.39
N ASP A 96 7.46 -46.41 23.67
CA ASP A 96 8.85 -45.97 23.49
C ASP A 96 9.28 -46.01 22.02
N THR A 97 8.89 -47.07 21.29
CA THR A 97 9.06 -47.16 19.83
C THR A 97 8.26 -46.06 19.12
N ALA A 98 7.02 -45.79 19.54
CA ALA A 98 6.24 -44.69 18.98
C ALA A 98 6.90 -43.32 19.25
N ASN A 99 7.39 -43.10 20.47
CA ASN A 99 8.13 -41.90 20.87
C ASN A 99 9.44 -41.72 20.10
N HIS A 100 10.11 -42.82 19.72
CA HIS A 100 11.28 -42.76 18.84
C HIS A 100 10.86 -42.40 17.41
N LYS A 101 9.92 -43.16 16.82
CA LYS A 101 9.46 -42.99 15.44
C LYS A 101 8.91 -41.59 15.16
N ILE A 102 8.13 -41.00 16.06
CA ILE A 102 7.58 -39.64 15.86
C ILE A 102 8.69 -38.58 15.90
N LYS A 103 9.74 -38.75 16.71
CA LYS A 103 10.88 -37.81 16.80
C LYS A 103 11.85 -37.98 15.63
N ALA A 104 12.09 -39.21 15.18
CA ALA A 104 12.81 -39.52 13.94
C ALA A 104 12.04 -39.04 12.68
N GLY A 105 10.71 -38.96 12.77
CA GLY A 105 9.82 -38.66 11.64
C GLY A 105 9.55 -39.88 10.76
N GLU A 106 9.71 -41.10 11.28
CA GLU A 106 9.28 -42.33 10.60
C GLU A 106 7.75 -42.44 10.53
N VAL A 107 7.04 -41.86 11.51
CA VAL A 107 5.59 -41.66 11.49
C VAL A 107 5.27 -40.16 11.45
N TYR A 108 4.11 -39.81 10.90
CA TYR A 108 3.61 -38.43 10.82
C TYR A 108 2.83 -38.02 12.08
N ALA A 109 2.13 -38.97 12.71
CA ALA A 109 1.47 -38.80 13.99
C ALA A 109 1.55 -40.07 14.84
N THR A 110 1.33 -39.91 16.15
CA THR A 110 1.12 -40.97 17.14
C THR A 110 -0.17 -40.69 17.91
N PHE A 111 -1.04 -41.67 18.01
CA PHE A 111 -2.17 -41.68 18.95
C PHE A 111 -1.85 -42.61 20.13
N VAL A 112 -2.04 -42.14 21.37
CA VAL A 112 -1.87 -42.95 22.58
C VAL A 112 -3.20 -43.02 23.32
N ILE A 113 -3.74 -44.23 23.44
CA ILE A 113 -4.94 -44.53 24.22
C ILE A 113 -4.49 -44.71 25.69
N PRO A 114 -4.93 -43.88 26.65
CA PRO A 114 -4.44 -43.93 28.04
C PRO A 114 -4.93 -45.16 28.82
N LYS A 115 -4.23 -45.46 29.92
CA LYS A 115 -4.53 -46.60 30.82
C LYS A 115 -5.94 -46.59 31.44
N THR A 116 -6.61 -45.44 31.46
CA THR A 116 -7.94 -45.27 32.04
C THR A 116 -9.05 -45.20 30.99
N PHE A 117 -8.76 -45.27 29.69
CA PHE A 117 -9.70 -44.91 28.62
C PHE A 117 -11.04 -45.66 28.69
N SER A 118 -11.04 -47.00 28.82
CA SER A 118 -12.27 -47.78 29.03
C SER A 118 -12.95 -47.48 30.36
N LYS A 119 -12.18 -47.16 31.41
CA LYS A 119 -12.73 -46.82 32.73
C LYS A 119 -13.47 -45.48 32.69
N ASP A 120 -12.87 -44.47 32.08
CA ASP A 120 -13.45 -43.13 31.97
C ASP A 120 -14.70 -43.15 31.09
N LEU A 121 -14.72 -43.95 30.01
CA LEU A 121 -15.91 -44.24 29.22
C LEU A 121 -17.03 -44.93 30.02
N VAL A 122 -16.68 -45.89 30.89
CA VAL A 122 -17.65 -46.64 31.71
C VAL A 122 -18.18 -45.82 32.89
N ASP A 123 -17.34 -44.98 33.50
CA ASP A 123 -17.70 -44.15 34.66
C ASP A 123 -18.76 -43.06 34.35
N ILE A 124 -18.94 -42.72 33.07
CA ILE A 124 -20.08 -41.89 32.59
C ILE A 124 -21.42 -42.48 33.07
N PHE A 125 -21.55 -43.82 33.13
CA PHE A 125 -22.74 -44.51 33.63
C PHE A 125 -22.71 -44.79 35.14
N SER A 126 -21.55 -44.70 35.81
CA SER A 126 -21.44 -44.79 37.28
C SER A 126 -21.79 -43.46 37.98
N GLY A 127 -21.98 -42.39 37.19
CA GLY A 127 -22.25 -41.03 37.67
C GLY A 127 -20.99 -40.19 37.92
N GLN A 128 -19.80 -40.77 37.75
CA GLN A 128 -18.52 -40.07 37.89
C GLN A 128 -18.09 -39.48 36.55
N ARG A 129 -18.25 -38.16 36.39
CA ARG A 129 -17.95 -37.47 35.13
C ARG A 129 -16.45 -37.26 34.91
N HIS A 130 -15.77 -38.29 34.44
CA HIS A 130 -14.48 -38.18 33.77
C HIS A 130 -14.72 -38.20 32.26
N GLN A 131 -14.11 -37.29 31.51
CA GLN A 131 -14.17 -37.30 30.05
C GLN A 131 -12.96 -38.08 29.53
N PRO A 132 -13.15 -39.17 28.76
CA PRO A 132 -12.05 -39.93 28.18
C PRO A 132 -11.26 -39.05 27.21
N THR A 133 -9.93 -39.22 27.22
CA THR A 133 -9.00 -38.49 26.35
C THR A 133 -8.08 -39.46 25.62
N ILE A 134 -7.49 -38.99 24.51
CA ILE A 134 -6.43 -39.67 23.76
C ILE A 134 -5.33 -38.65 23.53
N GLU A 135 -4.08 -39.05 23.73
CA GLU A 135 -2.93 -38.17 23.47
C GLU A 135 -2.60 -38.22 21.98
N TYR A 136 -2.57 -37.07 21.32
CA TYR A 136 -2.28 -36.93 19.89
C TYR A 136 -0.98 -36.14 19.71
N TYR A 137 0.03 -36.78 19.14
CA TYR A 137 1.32 -36.18 18.83
C TYR A 137 1.51 -36.12 17.32
N VAL A 138 1.74 -34.93 16.77
CA VAL A 138 1.95 -34.73 15.31
C VAL A 138 3.34 -34.16 15.02
N ASN A 139 4.00 -34.66 13.97
CA ASN A 139 5.29 -34.17 13.52
C ASN A 139 5.10 -33.15 12.38
N GLU A 140 4.87 -31.89 12.75
CA GLU A 140 4.70 -30.79 11.76
C GLU A 140 5.96 -30.55 10.91
N LYS A 141 7.15 -30.89 11.43
CA LYS A 141 8.43 -30.78 10.72
C LYS A 141 8.49 -31.69 9.48
N LYS A 142 7.71 -32.78 9.43
CA LYS A 142 7.57 -33.64 8.25
C LYS A 142 6.77 -32.99 7.11
N GLY A 143 6.02 -31.91 7.36
CA GLY A 143 5.44 -31.05 6.33
C GLY A 143 4.22 -30.26 6.82
N ALA A 144 4.04 -29.04 6.31
CA ALA A 144 2.97 -28.12 6.73
C ALA A 144 1.53 -28.61 6.44
N ILE A 145 1.37 -29.68 5.66
CA ILE A 145 0.08 -30.32 5.38
C ILE A 145 -0.15 -31.54 6.30
N ALA A 146 0.89 -32.04 7.00
CA ALA A 146 0.81 -33.23 7.84
C ALA A 146 -0.31 -33.15 8.89
N PRO A 147 -0.45 -32.06 9.71
CA PRO A 147 -1.57 -31.94 10.65
C PRO A 147 -2.92 -32.09 9.96
N LYS A 148 -3.13 -31.43 8.81
CA LYS A 148 -4.42 -31.43 8.10
C LYS A 148 -4.80 -32.80 7.52
N ILE A 149 -3.83 -33.72 7.32
CA ILE A 149 -4.10 -35.12 6.94
C ILE A 149 -4.22 -36.01 8.18
N THR A 150 -3.39 -35.82 9.21
CA THR A 150 -3.49 -36.63 10.45
C THR A 150 -4.72 -36.27 11.30
N ASP A 151 -5.29 -35.07 11.12
CA ASP A 151 -6.64 -34.70 11.56
C ASP A 151 -7.72 -35.65 11.00
N VAL A 152 -7.55 -36.17 9.78
CA VAL A 152 -8.48 -37.15 9.20
C VAL A 152 -8.38 -38.49 9.94
N GLY A 153 -7.16 -38.86 10.38
CA GLY A 153 -6.95 -40.00 11.26
C GLY A 153 -7.52 -39.80 12.66
N ALA A 154 -7.47 -38.58 13.20
CA ALA A 154 -8.10 -38.25 14.48
C ALA A 154 -9.63 -38.35 14.41
N ASN A 155 -10.23 -37.85 13.32
CA ASN A 155 -11.67 -37.99 13.07
C ASN A 155 -12.10 -39.45 12.83
N GLU A 156 -11.31 -40.23 12.10
CA GLU A 156 -11.58 -41.66 11.89
C GLU A 156 -11.51 -42.44 13.21
N LEU A 157 -10.50 -42.14 14.04
CA LEU A 157 -10.36 -42.69 15.39
C LEU A 157 -11.58 -42.37 16.26
N ASP A 158 -12.04 -41.11 16.28
CA ASP A 158 -13.26 -40.68 16.98
C ASP A 158 -14.53 -41.41 16.48
N ILE A 159 -14.65 -41.59 15.16
CA ILE A 159 -15.75 -42.36 14.54
C ILE A 159 -15.74 -43.82 15.01
N GLN A 160 -14.58 -44.50 14.98
CA GLN A 160 -14.50 -45.92 15.37
C GLN A 160 -14.70 -46.12 16.89
N ILE A 161 -14.15 -45.23 17.74
CA ILE A 161 -14.43 -45.19 19.19
C ILE A 161 -15.93 -45.06 19.45
N THR A 162 -16.54 -44.04 18.84
CA THR A 162 -17.94 -43.69 19.11
C THR A 162 -18.90 -44.70 18.46
N SER A 163 -18.48 -45.39 17.39
CA SER A 163 -19.17 -46.56 16.82
C SER A 163 -19.12 -47.76 17.78
N THR A 164 -17.91 -48.20 18.13
CA THR A 164 -17.65 -49.34 19.04
C THR A 164 -18.38 -49.19 20.37
N PHE A 165 -18.21 -48.04 21.04
CA PHE A 165 -18.80 -47.81 22.35
C PHE A 165 -20.34 -47.80 22.31
N ARG A 166 -20.95 -47.16 21.29
CA ARG A 166 -22.41 -47.19 21.11
C ARG A 166 -22.94 -48.59 20.76
N GLY A 167 -22.18 -49.38 19.99
CA GLY A 167 -22.50 -50.78 19.71
C GLY A 167 -22.55 -51.62 20.98
N GLN A 168 -21.45 -51.62 21.75
CA GLN A 168 -21.33 -52.38 23.00
C GLN A 168 -22.37 -51.97 24.05
N VAL A 169 -22.60 -50.66 24.24
CA VAL A 169 -23.64 -50.15 25.16
C VAL A 169 -25.04 -50.51 24.66
N GLY A 170 -25.31 -50.43 23.35
CA GLY A 170 -26.59 -50.79 22.76
C GLY A 170 -26.91 -52.28 22.91
N GLU A 171 -25.92 -53.15 22.70
CA GLU A 171 -26.06 -54.59 22.90
C GLU A 171 -26.28 -54.95 24.37
N ALA A 172 -25.49 -54.35 25.28
CA ALA A 172 -25.64 -54.51 26.72
C ALA A 172 -27.03 -54.10 27.25
N ILE A 173 -27.53 -52.92 26.82
CA ILE A 173 -28.89 -52.45 27.16
C ILE A 173 -29.94 -53.41 26.58
N ALA A 174 -29.79 -53.83 25.32
CA ALA A 174 -30.72 -54.77 24.70
C ALA A 174 -30.70 -56.15 25.39
N GLN A 175 -29.56 -56.58 25.95
CA GLN A 175 -29.47 -57.81 26.74
C GLN A 175 -30.13 -57.66 28.11
N ALA A 176 -29.88 -56.57 28.84
CA ALA A 176 -30.54 -56.29 30.11
C ALA A 176 -32.08 -56.22 29.99
N LEU A 177 -32.60 -55.75 28.84
CA LEU A 177 -34.04 -55.81 28.52
C LEU A 177 -34.53 -57.23 28.16
N ARG A 178 -33.72 -58.05 27.47
CA ARG A 178 -34.08 -59.45 27.12
C ARG A 178 -34.12 -60.36 28.35
N ASP A 179 -33.20 -60.17 29.28
CA ASP A 179 -33.04 -61.04 30.46
C ASP A 179 -34.02 -60.68 31.61
N GLY A 180 -34.98 -59.78 31.34
CA GLY A 180 -36.10 -59.46 32.25
C GLY A 180 -35.72 -58.65 33.51
N GLY A 181 -34.49 -58.14 33.59
CA GLY A 181 -33.87 -57.61 34.80
C GLY A 181 -34.28 -56.21 35.27
N LEU A 182 -35.48 -55.73 34.91
CA LEU A 182 -35.98 -54.41 35.33
C LEU A 182 -37.32 -54.54 36.07
N GLU A 183 -37.33 -54.17 37.35
CA GLU A 183 -38.57 -53.97 38.11
C GLU A 183 -39.23 -52.63 37.70
N ILE A 184 -39.97 -52.67 36.59
CA ILE A 184 -40.69 -51.53 35.98
C ILE A 184 -41.97 -51.20 36.78
N ASP A 185 -41.80 -50.82 38.05
CA ASP A 185 -42.88 -50.25 38.88
C ASP A 185 -42.33 -49.13 39.78
N ALA A 186 -41.41 -49.43 40.70
CA ALA A 186 -40.88 -48.44 41.64
C ALA A 186 -39.95 -47.40 40.97
N ASN A 187 -38.98 -47.87 40.18
CA ASN A 187 -37.94 -47.00 39.62
C ASN A 187 -38.45 -46.07 38.52
N VAL A 188 -39.47 -46.49 37.75
CA VAL A 188 -40.05 -45.65 36.68
C VAL A 188 -40.79 -44.45 37.26
N VAL A 189 -41.52 -44.61 38.37
CA VAL A 189 -42.20 -43.49 39.03
C VAL A 189 -41.19 -42.50 39.64
N GLY A 190 -40.11 -43.00 40.25
CA GLY A 190 -39.01 -42.16 40.75
C GLY A 190 -38.28 -41.40 39.64
N ALA A 191 -37.98 -42.07 38.53
CA ALA A 191 -37.37 -41.47 37.35
C ALA A 191 -38.29 -40.44 36.67
N GLN A 192 -39.60 -40.73 36.57
CA GLN A 192 -40.61 -39.80 36.07
C GLN A 192 -40.65 -38.52 36.92
N GLY A 193 -40.73 -38.65 38.25
CA GLY A 193 -40.71 -37.50 39.17
C GLY A 193 -39.45 -36.66 38.95
N SER A 194 -38.28 -37.32 38.98
CA SER A 194 -36.98 -36.67 38.78
C SER A 194 -36.85 -35.96 37.43
N ALA A 195 -37.39 -36.54 36.36
CA ALA A 195 -37.40 -35.94 35.02
C ALA A 195 -38.37 -34.74 34.92
N LEU A 196 -39.57 -34.85 35.51
CA LEU A 196 -40.55 -33.75 35.54
C LEU A 196 -40.07 -32.59 36.42
N ASP A 197 -39.40 -32.86 37.53
CA ASP A 197 -38.78 -31.85 38.39
C ASP A 197 -37.60 -31.17 37.68
N ALA A 198 -36.73 -31.93 37.00
CA ALA A 198 -35.64 -31.39 36.20
C ALA A 198 -36.15 -30.49 35.05
N LEU A 199 -37.16 -30.94 34.30
CA LEU A 199 -37.80 -30.14 33.24
C LEU A 199 -38.51 -28.90 33.79
N SER A 200 -39.10 -28.97 35.00
CA SER A 200 -39.69 -27.83 35.69
C SER A 200 -38.62 -26.82 36.15
N GLY A 201 -37.48 -27.31 36.64
CA GLY A 201 -36.30 -26.50 36.96
C GLY A 201 -35.71 -25.81 35.74
N ILE A 202 -35.62 -26.51 34.59
CA ILE A 202 -35.23 -25.91 33.31
C ILE A 202 -36.22 -24.83 32.89
N ASN A 203 -37.53 -25.10 32.90
CA ASN A 203 -38.56 -24.11 32.58
C ASN A 203 -38.47 -22.86 33.47
N ARG A 204 -38.18 -23.02 34.77
CA ARG A 204 -37.96 -21.90 35.69
C ARG A 204 -36.70 -21.10 35.34
N ASN A 205 -35.54 -21.75 35.23
CA ASN A 205 -34.28 -21.09 34.89
C ASN A 205 -34.37 -20.35 33.56
N LEU A 206 -35.18 -20.86 32.64
CA LEU A 206 -35.42 -20.29 31.32
C LEU A 206 -36.33 -19.06 31.37
N ALA A 207 -37.33 -19.02 32.28
CA ALA A 207 -38.11 -17.83 32.57
C ALA A 207 -37.27 -16.76 33.30
N ASP A 208 -36.44 -17.16 34.28
CA ASP A 208 -35.50 -16.26 34.97
C ASP A 208 -34.50 -15.65 33.96
N ALA A 209 -34.04 -16.43 32.98
CA ALA A 209 -33.19 -15.94 31.87
C ALA A 209 -33.93 -14.99 30.91
N GLN A 210 -35.21 -15.21 30.62
CA GLN A 210 -36.03 -14.29 29.81
C GLN A 210 -36.15 -12.91 30.49
N VAL A 211 -36.43 -12.87 31.80
CA VAL A 211 -36.50 -11.61 32.58
C VAL A 211 -35.15 -10.88 32.57
N ALA A 212 -34.03 -11.61 32.60
CA ALA A 212 -32.69 -11.03 32.48
C ALA A 212 -32.44 -10.42 31.09
N LEU A 213 -32.90 -11.06 30.00
CA LEU A 213 -32.79 -10.54 28.63
C LEU A 213 -33.65 -9.28 28.43
N ASP A 214 -34.89 -9.26 28.94
CA ASP A 214 -35.75 -8.07 28.87
C ASP A 214 -35.13 -6.89 29.65
N SER A 215 -34.50 -7.16 30.79
CA SER A 215 -33.77 -6.16 31.58
C SER A 215 -32.53 -5.63 30.83
N ALA A 216 -31.80 -6.49 30.13
CA ALA A 216 -30.66 -6.09 29.28
C ALA A 216 -31.12 -5.27 28.06
N SER A 217 -32.19 -5.68 27.39
CA SER A 217 -32.79 -4.97 26.24
C SER A 217 -33.30 -3.57 26.64
N THR A 218 -33.93 -3.47 27.80
CA THR A 218 -34.35 -2.19 28.40
C THR A 218 -33.14 -1.30 28.70
N SER A 219 -32.07 -1.87 29.27
CA SER A 219 -30.84 -1.15 29.58
C SER A 219 -30.14 -0.61 28.34
N LEU A 220 -30.03 -1.40 27.27
CA LEU A 220 -29.48 -0.97 25.98
C LEU A 220 -30.32 0.13 25.32
N THR A 221 -31.64 0.09 25.47
CA THR A 221 -32.53 1.16 25.01
C THR A 221 -32.28 2.47 25.77
N GLY A 222 -32.03 2.40 27.08
CA GLY A 222 -31.57 3.54 27.89
C GLY A 222 -30.18 4.06 27.47
N SER A 223 -29.27 3.17 27.06
CA SER A 223 -27.97 3.54 26.51
C SER A 223 -28.11 4.27 25.17
N LEU A 224 -28.98 3.84 24.25
CA LEU A 224 -29.26 4.57 23.00
C LEU A 224 -29.77 5.99 23.26
N GLU A 225 -30.73 6.16 24.18
CA GLU A 225 -31.22 7.49 24.56
C GLU A 225 -30.14 8.37 25.23
N THR A 226 -29.16 7.76 25.89
CA THR A 226 -27.99 8.47 26.42
C THR A 226 -27.03 8.87 25.31
N MET A 227 -26.74 7.98 24.35
CA MET A 227 -25.87 8.26 23.20
C MET A 227 -26.48 9.27 22.22
N LYS A 228 -27.80 9.36 22.12
CA LYS A 228 -28.51 10.46 21.41
C LYS A 228 -28.25 11.82 22.07
N LYS A 229 -28.34 11.90 23.40
CA LYS A 229 -28.06 13.14 24.17
C LYS A 229 -26.59 13.56 24.04
N VAL A 230 -25.65 12.60 24.09
CA VAL A 230 -24.22 12.85 23.83
C VAL A 230 -24.01 13.39 22.41
N ARG A 231 -24.61 12.79 21.38
CA ARG A 231 -24.56 13.31 19.99
C ARG A 231 -25.10 14.73 19.86
N ALA A 232 -26.22 15.03 20.52
CA ALA A 232 -26.80 16.38 20.51
C ALA A 232 -25.87 17.42 21.16
N ALA A 233 -25.20 17.07 22.26
CA ALA A 233 -24.21 17.93 22.90
C ALA A 233 -22.96 18.14 22.02
N LEU A 234 -22.46 17.08 21.35
CA LEU A 234 -21.34 17.19 20.40
C LEU A 234 -21.70 18.06 19.18
N ALA A 235 -22.90 17.90 18.63
CA ALA A 235 -23.40 18.69 17.51
C ALA A 235 -23.56 20.18 17.85
N ALA A 236 -23.79 20.52 19.12
CA ALA A 236 -23.79 21.90 19.60
C ALA A 236 -22.38 22.46 19.90
N ALA A 237 -21.40 21.59 20.20
CA ALA A 237 -20.03 22.00 20.54
C ALA A 237 -19.19 22.41 19.32
N ASP A 238 -19.36 21.74 18.17
CA ASP A 238 -18.60 22.07 16.96
C ASP A 238 -18.83 23.51 16.41
N PRO A 239 -20.08 24.02 16.25
CA PRO A 239 -20.29 25.40 15.82
C PRO A 239 -19.75 26.41 16.83
N ALA A 240 -19.88 26.17 18.14
CA ALA A 240 -19.32 27.04 19.17
C ALA A 240 -17.78 27.16 19.05
N LEU A 241 -17.07 26.07 18.73
CA LEU A 241 -15.64 26.09 18.46
C LEU A 241 -15.29 26.64 17.07
N ALA A 242 -16.21 26.60 16.10
CA ALA A 242 -16.07 27.30 14.84
C ALA A 242 -16.10 28.82 15.05
N ASP A 243 -17.06 29.33 15.82
CA ASP A 243 -17.21 30.75 16.14
C ASP A 243 -16.01 31.27 16.95
N VAL A 244 -15.53 30.50 17.95
CA VAL A 244 -14.29 30.83 18.68
C VAL A 244 -13.08 30.87 17.73
N SER A 245 -12.96 29.91 16.80
CA SER A 245 -11.86 29.90 15.82
C SER A 245 -11.91 31.09 14.85
N ALA A 246 -13.11 31.49 14.42
CA ALA A 246 -13.34 32.68 13.58
C ALA A 246 -13.01 33.97 14.34
N ALA A 247 -13.48 34.12 15.57
CA ALA A 247 -13.17 35.26 16.44
C ALA A 247 -11.65 35.38 16.72
N LEU A 248 -10.96 34.26 16.91
CA LEU A 248 -9.50 34.22 17.03
C LEU A 248 -8.79 34.62 15.74
N SER A 249 -9.31 34.25 14.57
CA SER A 249 -8.73 34.68 13.29
C SER A 249 -8.90 36.20 13.09
N ASN A 250 -10.11 36.72 13.29
CA ASN A 250 -10.38 38.17 13.24
C ASN A 250 -9.48 38.94 14.23
N SER A 251 -9.24 38.37 15.42
CA SER A 251 -8.32 38.96 16.42
C SER A 251 -6.87 38.98 15.94
N GLN A 252 -6.40 37.93 15.23
CA GLN A 252 -5.07 37.91 14.64
C GLN A 252 -4.93 38.92 13.50
N ASP A 253 -5.96 39.08 12.66
CA ASP A 253 -5.97 40.05 11.57
C ASP A 253 -5.96 41.50 12.10
N ILE A 254 -6.76 41.80 13.15
CA ILE A 254 -6.73 43.09 13.86
C ILE A 254 -5.35 43.39 14.45
N LEU A 255 -4.68 42.39 15.06
CA LEU A 255 -3.31 42.58 15.58
C LEU A 255 -2.29 42.80 14.45
N GLY A 256 -2.47 42.17 13.29
CA GLY A 256 -1.69 42.45 12.08
C GLY A 256 -1.83 43.90 11.62
N THR A 257 -3.06 44.41 11.57
CA THR A 257 -3.34 45.83 11.27
C THR A 257 -2.68 46.76 12.29
N VAL A 258 -2.85 46.50 13.59
CA VAL A 258 -2.22 47.33 14.66
C VAL A 258 -0.69 47.37 14.53
N VAL A 259 -0.02 46.28 14.16
CA VAL A 259 1.43 46.29 13.91
C VAL A 259 1.80 47.11 12.66
N SER A 260 0.98 47.05 11.61
CA SER A 260 1.14 47.87 10.40
C SER A 260 0.99 49.36 10.72
N ASP A 261 -0.10 49.76 11.37
CA ASP A 261 -0.43 51.14 11.71
C ASP A 261 0.63 51.77 12.61
N VAL A 262 1.15 51.02 13.59
CA VAL A 262 2.23 51.47 14.49
C VAL A 262 3.56 51.64 13.75
N SER A 263 3.85 50.77 12.77
CA SER A 263 5.02 50.88 11.90
C SER A 263 4.92 52.12 10.99
N GLU A 264 3.76 52.32 10.35
CA GLU A 264 3.51 53.46 9.47
C GLU A 264 3.50 54.80 10.23
N PHE A 265 2.90 54.83 11.44
CA PHE A 265 2.97 55.98 12.33
C PHE A 265 4.42 56.30 12.73
N THR A 266 5.20 55.30 13.13
CA THR A 266 6.60 55.49 13.53
C THR A 266 7.47 55.98 12.36
N ALA A 267 7.26 55.44 11.15
CA ALA A 267 7.92 55.89 9.93
C ALA A 267 7.55 57.34 9.58
N THR A 268 6.25 57.65 9.60
CA THR A 268 5.71 58.98 9.23
C THR A 268 6.12 60.05 10.23
N ALA A 269 5.97 59.81 11.53
CA ALA A 269 6.38 60.74 12.59
C ALA A 269 7.91 60.90 12.64
N GLY A 270 8.66 59.81 12.43
CA GLY A 270 10.12 59.84 12.32
C GLY A 270 10.59 60.70 11.14
N GLN A 271 10.01 60.51 9.95
CA GLN A 271 10.33 61.27 8.75
C GLN A 271 9.94 62.75 8.90
N ALA A 272 8.73 63.05 9.38
CA ALA A 272 8.29 64.42 9.62
C ALA A 272 9.19 65.17 10.63
N SER A 273 9.68 64.48 11.67
CA SER A 273 10.66 65.03 12.62
C SER A 273 12.01 65.33 11.96
N ILE A 274 12.49 64.44 11.08
CA ILE A 274 13.73 64.63 10.30
C ILE A 274 13.58 65.82 9.32
N ASP A 275 12.48 65.90 8.59
CA ASP A 275 12.25 66.97 7.60
C ASP A 275 12.03 68.34 8.27
N ALA A 276 11.31 68.38 9.39
CA ALA A 276 11.21 69.59 10.20
C ALA A 276 12.58 70.03 10.74
N GLN A 277 13.41 69.10 11.21
CA GLN A 277 14.75 69.41 11.72
C GLN A 277 15.71 69.86 10.61
N LYS A 278 15.67 69.23 9.44
CA LYS A 278 16.40 69.64 8.24
C LYS A 278 15.98 71.05 7.80
N SER A 279 14.68 71.29 7.64
CA SER A 279 14.14 72.59 7.23
C SER A 279 14.43 73.71 8.25
N LEU A 280 14.43 73.38 9.55
CA LEU A 280 14.84 74.31 10.61
C LEU A 280 16.32 74.68 10.50
N ASN A 281 17.20 73.69 10.30
CA ASN A 281 18.65 73.91 10.16
C ASN A 281 18.98 74.71 8.87
N GLU A 282 18.31 74.43 7.75
CA GLU A 282 18.43 75.20 6.50
C GLU A 282 17.94 76.66 6.69
N SER A 283 16.81 76.84 7.38
CA SER A 283 16.22 78.16 7.67
C SER A 283 17.07 78.97 8.65
N LEU A 284 17.72 78.30 9.62
CA LEU A 284 18.74 78.88 10.51
C LEU A 284 19.98 79.30 9.73
N ALA A 285 20.54 78.44 8.88
CA ALA A 285 21.72 78.79 8.07
C ALA A 285 21.45 80.04 7.20
N ALA A 286 20.25 80.15 6.63
CA ALA A 286 19.79 81.35 5.93
C ALA A 286 19.61 82.57 6.87
N ALA A 287 19.07 82.38 8.09
CA ALA A 287 18.86 83.46 9.05
C ALA A 287 20.18 83.99 9.64
N SER A 288 21.05 83.13 10.14
CA SER A 288 22.37 83.50 10.68
C SER A 288 23.27 84.08 9.58
N SER A 289 23.17 83.60 8.34
CA SER A 289 23.79 84.27 7.19
C SER A 289 23.18 85.66 6.96
N ALA A 290 21.86 85.81 6.97
CA ALA A 290 21.21 87.13 6.79
C ALA A 290 21.57 88.13 7.91
N VAL A 291 21.65 87.69 9.17
CA VAL A 291 22.04 88.53 10.32
C VAL A 291 23.54 88.84 10.33
N SER A 292 24.40 87.90 9.95
CA SER A 292 25.84 88.16 9.78
C SER A 292 26.10 89.16 8.65
N ASN A 293 25.41 89.00 7.52
CA ASN A 293 25.43 89.98 6.42
C ASN A 293 24.82 91.33 6.82
N ALA A 294 23.77 91.37 7.65
CA ALA A 294 23.20 92.63 8.14
C ALA A 294 24.14 93.34 9.14
N THR A 295 24.76 92.61 10.06
CA THR A 295 25.72 93.16 11.04
C THR A 295 26.99 93.68 10.35
N SER A 296 27.47 93.01 9.31
CA SER A 296 28.65 93.45 8.54
C SER A 296 28.35 94.57 7.54
N LYS A 297 27.12 94.66 7.00
CA LYS A 297 26.66 95.75 6.13
C LYS A 297 25.94 96.89 6.85
N LEU A 298 25.85 96.90 8.18
CA LEU A 298 25.25 98.03 8.92
C LEU A 298 26.07 99.33 8.78
N THR A 299 27.28 99.22 8.22
CA THR A 299 28.18 100.32 7.81
C THR A 299 27.94 100.81 6.37
N GLU A 300 27.08 100.17 5.56
CA GLU A 300 26.92 100.42 4.12
C GLU A 300 25.44 100.32 3.68
N MET A 301 24.85 101.44 3.25
CA MET A 301 23.47 101.76 3.64
C MET A 301 22.30 101.20 2.77
N ASP A 302 21.19 100.92 3.47
CA ASP A 302 19.79 100.80 3.03
C ASP A 302 19.40 99.67 2.04
N SER A 303 19.78 99.73 0.75
CA SER A 303 19.19 98.84 -0.28
C SER A 303 19.40 97.34 0.00
N GLN A 304 20.56 96.99 0.57
CA GLN A 304 20.90 95.64 0.97
C GLN A 304 20.11 95.19 2.21
N LEU A 305 19.84 96.10 3.15
CA LEU A 305 19.13 95.85 4.41
C LEU A 305 17.68 95.41 4.15
N GLN A 306 16.96 96.11 3.25
CA GLN A 306 15.60 95.72 2.85
C GLN A 306 15.56 94.31 2.25
N SER A 307 16.54 93.94 1.42
CA SER A 307 16.66 92.58 0.87
C SER A 307 16.93 91.53 1.97
N GLY A 308 17.70 91.90 3.01
CA GLY A 308 17.96 91.06 4.17
C GLY A 308 16.70 90.83 5.01
N ILE A 309 15.94 91.88 5.27
CA ILE A 309 14.67 91.84 6.02
C ILE A 309 13.63 90.99 5.26
N GLN A 310 13.56 91.08 3.94
CA GLN A 310 12.69 90.21 3.13
C GLN A 310 13.08 88.72 3.24
N ARG A 311 14.39 88.39 3.11
CA ARG A 311 14.87 87.01 3.27
C ARG A 311 14.65 86.48 4.70
N ALA A 312 14.88 87.31 5.71
CA ALA A 312 14.61 86.97 7.11
C ALA A 312 13.12 86.67 7.33
N ASN A 313 12.22 87.55 6.90
CA ASN A 313 10.77 87.33 7.01
C ASN A 313 10.28 86.08 6.26
N ALA A 314 10.86 85.75 5.11
CA ALA A 314 10.57 84.50 4.40
C ALA A 314 11.03 83.25 5.18
N SER A 315 12.17 83.31 5.86
CA SER A 315 12.64 82.26 6.78
C SER A 315 11.70 82.13 7.99
N THR A 316 11.29 83.26 8.60
CA THR A 316 10.31 83.30 9.69
C THR A 316 8.98 82.64 9.30
N ALA A 317 8.47 82.91 8.10
CA ALA A 317 7.21 82.34 7.62
C ALA A 317 7.29 80.81 7.47
N LYS A 318 8.38 80.28 6.90
CA LYS A 318 8.65 78.83 6.85
C LYS A 318 8.73 78.22 8.25
N MET A 319 9.37 78.92 9.19
CA MET A 319 9.54 78.43 10.55
C MET A 319 8.20 78.34 11.32
N ARG A 320 7.27 79.29 11.14
CA ARG A 320 5.91 79.17 11.71
C ARG A 320 5.15 77.96 11.17
N ALA A 321 5.28 77.64 9.88
CA ALA A 321 4.63 76.46 9.31
C ALA A 321 5.13 75.16 9.96
N GLN A 322 6.43 75.06 10.27
CA GLN A 322 6.98 73.89 10.99
C GLN A 322 6.62 73.89 12.48
N ILE A 323 6.55 75.04 13.14
CA ILE A 323 6.08 75.14 14.54
C ILE A 323 4.61 74.71 14.66
N ALA A 324 3.76 74.95 13.64
CA ALA A 324 2.38 74.47 13.64
C ALA A 324 2.28 72.93 13.68
N VAL A 325 3.19 72.21 13.01
CA VAL A 325 3.30 70.75 13.11
C VAL A 325 3.62 70.33 14.56
N LEU A 326 4.51 71.08 15.24
CA LEU A 326 4.85 70.88 16.65
C LEU A 326 3.73 71.31 17.64
N GLN A 327 2.63 71.92 17.18
CA GLN A 327 1.46 72.20 18.02
C GLN A 327 0.46 71.03 18.05
N GLY A 328 0.51 70.14 17.05
CA GLY A 328 -0.36 68.95 16.98
C GLY A 328 -0.09 67.88 18.04
N TYR A 329 1.10 67.89 18.66
CA TYR A 329 1.50 66.92 19.69
C TYR A 329 1.44 67.56 21.09
N PRO A 330 0.66 67.03 22.06
CA PRO A 330 0.45 67.69 23.36
C PRO A 330 1.73 67.99 24.14
N GLN A 331 2.72 67.11 24.09
CA GLN A 331 3.99 67.25 24.82
C GLN A 331 4.85 68.42 24.33
N THR A 332 4.69 68.83 23.07
CA THR A 332 5.53 69.86 22.43
C THR A 332 4.89 71.25 22.43
N GLN A 333 3.60 71.37 22.78
CA GLN A 333 2.85 72.65 22.74
C GLN A 333 3.50 73.78 23.56
N LYS A 334 4.07 73.49 24.74
CA LYS A 334 4.77 74.50 25.56
C LYS A 334 6.01 75.07 24.84
N LEU A 335 6.76 74.22 24.14
CA LEU A 335 7.93 74.66 23.37
C LEU A 335 7.51 75.36 22.08
N ALA A 336 6.48 74.85 21.39
CA ALA A 336 5.92 75.49 20.19
C ALA A 336 5.38 76.90 20.49
N ALA A 337 4.77 77.11 21.67
CA ALA A 337 4.37 78.44 22.15
C ALA A 337 5.58 79.35 22.43
N LYS A 338 6.60 78.86 23.13
CA LYS A 338 7.87 79.58 23.38
C LYS A 338 8.54 80.01 22.07
N LEU A 339 8.66 79.09 21.11
CA LEU A 339 9.19 79.34 19.77
C LEU A 339 8.35 80.38 19.01
N ASN A 340 7.03 80.26 18.99
CA ASN A 340 6.15 81.25 18.35
C ASN A 340 6.24 82.65 18.99
N SER A 341 6.50 82.76 20.30
CA SER A 341 6.79 84.05 20.95
C SER A 341 8.09 84.64 20.40
N GLN A 342 9.21 83.95 20.56
CA GLN A 342 10.54 84.43 20.13
C GLN A 342 10.59 84.74 18.62
N LEU A 343 9.86 83.98 17.82
CA LEU A 343 9.75 84.17 16.38
C LEU A 343 8.88 85.39 16.00
N SER A 344 7.95 85.79 16.87
CA SER A 344 7.19 87.04 16.76
C SER A 344 8.00 88.24 17.25
N ASP A 345 8.78 88.07 18.32
CA ASP A 345 9.74 89.07 18.79
C ASP A 345 10.79 89.38 17.70
N MET A 346 11.27 88.35 16.98
CA MET A 346 12.13 88.50 15.81
C MET A 346 11.49 89.32 14.69
N GLN A 347 10.18 89.15 14.41
CA GLN A 347 9.49 90.00 13.43
C GLN A 347 9.33 91.44 13.91
N ASN A 348 9.03 91.64 15.20
CA ASN A 348 8.96 92.98 15.79
C ASN A 348 10.32 93.69 15.73
N LEU A 349 11.44 92.98 15.95
CA LEU A 349 12.78 93.54 15.79
C LEU A 349 13.13 93.83 14.32
N LEU A 350 12.86 92.90 13.39
CA LEU A 350 13.03 93.13 11.94
C LEU A 350 12.22 94.35 11.46
N ALA A 351 11.01 94.55 11.97
CA ALA A 351 10.17 95.71 11.66
C ALA A 351 10.64 97.02 12.31
N LYS A 352 11.38 96.98 13.43
CA LYS A 352 12.07 98.13 14.01
C LYS A 352 13.32 98.50 13.18
N VAL A 353 14.18 97.51 12.90
CA VAL A 353 15.40 97.69 12.10
C VAL A 353 15.07 98.22 10.70
N GLY A 354 13.98 97.75 10.09
CA GLY A 354 13.47 98.27 8.80
C GLY A 354 12.82 99.66 8.84
N LYS A 355 12.74 100.32 10.00
CA LYS A 355 12.14 101.65 10.19
C LYS A 355 13.10 102.72 10.75
N THR A 356 14.21 102.32 11.39
CA THR A 356 15.08 103.24 12.13
C THR A 356 16.55 102.98 11.83
N GLY A 357 17.11 103.67 10.82
CA GLY A 357 18.48 103.48 10.36
C GLY A 357 19.58 104.20 11.16
N SER A 358 19.27 104.78 12.33
CA SER A 358 20.13 105.77 12.99
C SER A 358 20.95 105.27 14.20
N ASP A 359 20.65 104.09 14.76
CA ASP A 359 21.33 103.54 15.95
C ASP A 359 21.89 102.12 15.70
N ALA A 360 22.92 102.05 14.86
CA ALA A 360 23.55 100.79 14.44
C ALA A 360 24.12 99.94 15.61
N ALA A 361 24.58 100.58 16.70
CA ALA A 361 25.17 99.89 17.84
C ALA A 361 24.13 99.09 18.64
N ASN A 362 23.05 99.74 19.08
CA ASN A 362 21.99 99.10 19.88
C ASN A 362 21.29 97.98 19.09
N ALA A 363 21.04 98.19 17.79
CA ALA A 363 20.48 97.16 16.91
C ALA A 363 21.41 95.95 16.77
N SER A 364 22.74 96.14 16.77
CA SER A 364 23.73 95.05 16.76
C SER A 364 23.73 94.23 18.05
N GLU A 365 23.48 94.85 19.20
CA GLU A 365 23.41 94.15 20.48
C GLU A 365 22.08 93.41 20.68
N ASP A 366 20.95 94.01 20.32
CA ASP A 366 19.64 93.34 20.27
C ASP A 366 19.68 92.11 19.35
N LEU A 367 20.32 92.21 18.18
CA LEU A 367 20.51 91.07 17.26
C LEU A 367 21.38 89.95 17.86
N LYS A 368 22.42 90.28 18.64
CA LYS A 368 23.25 89.28 19.34
C LYS A 368 22.49 88.59 20.48
N ALA A 369 21.74 89.34 21.26
CA ALA A 369 20.87 88.80 22.30
C ALA A 369 19.81 87.86 21.70
N LEU A 370 19.21 88.26 20.58
CA LEU A 370 18.25 87.45 19.84
C LEU A 370 18.87 86.17 19.25
N MET A 371 20.05 86.25 18.62
CA MET A 371 20.76 85.05 18.14
C MET A 371 21.00 84.03 19.28
N LYS A 372 21.50 84.49 20.43
CA LYS A 372 21.72 83.61 21.59
C LYS A 372 20.41 83.00 22.13
N ALA A 373 19.32 83.75 22.13
CA ALA A 373 18.00 83.24 22.50
C ALA A 373 17.45 82.22 21.47
N PHE A 374 17.82 82.37 20.20
CA PHE A 374 17.44 81.50 19.09
C PHE A 374 18.21 80.18 19.10
N ASP A 375 19.54 80.21 19.28
CA ASP A 375 20.38 79.01 19.43
C ASP A 375 19.93 78.15 20.61
N GLN A 376 19.59 78.79 21.74
CA GLN A 376 19.03 78.07 22.91
C GLN A 376 17.66 77.43 22.58
N ALA A 377 16.81 78.10 21.81
CA ALA A 377 15.52 77.58 21.40
C ALA A 377 15.63 76.45 20.36
N GLN A 378 16.60 76.52 19.44
CA GLN A 378 16.97 75.42 18.55
C GLN A 378 17.49 74.21 19.36
N THR A 379 18.35 74.44 20.36
CA THR A 379 18.87 73.37 21.23
C THR A 379 17.74 72.72 22.03
N ASP A 380 16.76 73.50 22.51
CA ASP A 380 15.54 72.97 23.13
C ASP A 380 14.69 72.14 22.14
N ALA A 381 14.53 72.60 20.89
CA ALA A 381 13.80 71.89 19.85
C ALA A 381 14.48 70.59 19.40
N GLN A 382 15.80 70.58 19.25
CA GLN A 382 16.56 69.36 18.94
C GLN A 382 16.43 68.32 20.06
N ARG A 383 16.54 68.75 21.33
CA ARG A 383 16.38 67.88 22.50
C ARG A 383 14.99 67.25 22.55
N VAL A 384 13.95 68.04 22.29
CA VAL A 384 12.55 67.58 22.27
C VAL A 384 12.25 66.67 21.07
N ALA A 385 12.76 66.99 19.87
CA ALA A 385 12.60 66.13 18.70
C ALA A 385 13.28 64.76 18.88
N THR A 386 14.49 64.74 19.46
CA THR A 386 15.20 63.51 19.80
C THR A 386 14.47 62.71 20.87
N GLY A 387 14.01 63.36 21.95
CA GLY A 387 13.23 62.71 23.01
C GLY A 387 11.91 62.13 22.52
N LEU A 388 11.20 62.83 21.63
CA LEU A 388 9.96 62.35 21.03
C LEU A 388 10.21 61.14 20.11
N ARG A 389 11.30 61.15 19.33
CA ARG A 389 11.69 60.00 18.50
C ARG A 389 12.05 58.79 19.34
N GLU A 390 12.81 58.99 20.42
CA GLU A 390 13.19 57.92 21.34
C GLU A 390 11.98 57.34 22.07
N GLN A 391 11.08 58.19 22.58
CA GLN A 391 9.83 57.75 23.21
C GLN A 391 8.93 57.01 22.22
N SER A 392 8.86 57.45 20.96
CA SER A 392 8.11 56.73 19.91
C SER A 392 8.72 55.36 19.59
N ASN A 393 10.05 55.26 19.50
CA ASN A 393 10.75 53.99 19.28
C ASN A 393 10.54 53.01 20.45
N GLN A 394 10.58 53.51 21.69
CA GLN A 394 10.35 52.70 22.89
C GLN A 394 8.88 52.26 23.03
N ALA A 395 7.92 53.13 22.67
CA ALA A 395 6.51 52.78 22.62
C ALA A 395 6.24 51.72 21.54
N ALA A 396 6.79 51.90 20.32
CA ALA A 396 6.63 50.96 19.22
C ALA A 396 7.27 49.59 19.52
N SER A 397 8.48 49.55 20.10
CA SER A 397 9.13 48.28 20.46
C SER A 397 8.42 47.55 21.60
N THR A 398 7.96 48.28 22.62
CA THR A 398 7.16 47.71 23.72
C THR A 398 5.83 47.17 23.22
N LEU A 399 5.12 47.92 22.36
CA LEU A 399 3.85 47.51 21.78
C LEU A 399 4.01 46.31 20.84
N ASN A 400 5.03 46.30 19.98
CA ASN A 400 5.33 45.16 19.10
C ASN A 400 5.69 43.89 19.91
N ALA A 401 6.44 44.02 21.01
CA ALA A 401 6.70 42.90 21.92
C ALA A 401 5.41 42.38 22.58
N ARG A 402 4.49 43.27 23.02
CA ARG A 402 3.18 42.90 23.58
C ARG A 402 2.27 42.24 22.55
N VAL A 403 2.22 42.75 21.32
CA VAL A 403 1.42 42.15 20.24
C VAL A 403 2.01 40.81 19.80
N THR A 404 3.34 40.66 19.74
CA THR A 404 4.00 39.38 19.47
C THR A 404 3.66 38.35 20.56
N GLN A 405 3.70 38.75 21.84
CA GLN A 405 3.30 37.90 22.97
C GLN A 405 1.83 37.47 22.87
N LEU A 406 0.92 38.40 22.58
CA LEU A 406 -0.52 38.13 22.47
C LEU A 406 -0.85 37.29 21.22
N SER A 407 -0.17 37.53 20.10
CA SER A 407 -0.31 36.74 18.87
C SER A 407 0.15 35.29 19.06
N ALA A 408 1.24 35.06 19.80
CA ALA A 408 1.66 33.72 20.19
C ALA A 408 0.64 33.02 21.11
N GLN A 409 0.04 33.75 22.06
CA GLN A 409 -1.03 33.22 22.92
C GLN A 409 -2.30 32.87 22.12
N LEU A 410 -2.74 33.76 21.21
CA LEU A 410 -3.86 33.49 20.29
C LEU A 410 -3.56 32.31 19.37
N GLY A 411 -2.32 32.16 18.87
CA GLY A 411 -1.88 31.01 18.10
C GLY A 411 -1.95 29.69 18.88
N ALA A 412 -1.53 29.70 20.15
CA ALA A 412 -1.65 28.54 21.04
C ALA A 412 -3.12 28.15 21.30
N ILE A 413 -4.01 29.12 21.54
CA ILE A 413 -5.44 28.86 21.73
C ILE A 413 -6.09 28.38 20.42
N LYS A 414 -5.73 28.95 19.26
CA LYS A 414 -6.21 28.51 17.94
C LYS A 414 -5.80 27.06 17.65
N SER A 415 -4.59 26.68 18.04
CA SER A 415 -4.10 25.29 17.98
C SER A 415 -4.89 24.37 18.90
N ALA A 416 -5.12 24.76 20.17
CA ALA A 416 -5.91 23.99 21.12
C ALA A 416 -7.38 23.79 20.68
N VAL A 417 -8.00 24.82 20.11
CA VAL A 417 -9.33 24.74 19.49
C VAL A 417 -9.33 23.81 18.26
N GLY A 418 -8.27 23.84 17.45
CA GLY A 418 -8.09 22.90 16.34
C GLY A 418 -8.02 21.44 16.81
N VAL A 419 -7.22 21.15 17.83
CA VAL A 419 -7.13 19.82 18.46
C VAL A 419 -8.49 19.41 19.04
N ALA A 420 -9.18 20.31 19.75
CA ALA A 420 -10.50 20.02 20.32
C ALA A 420 -11.55 19.65 19.26
N ARG A 421 -11.54 20.29 18.08
CA ARG A 421 -12.45 19.93 16.97
C ARG A 421 -12.08 18.60 16.30
N ILE A 422 -10.80 18.26 16.23
CA ILE A 422 -10.35 16.91 15.79
C ILE A 422 -10.88 15.87 16.77
N SER A 423 -10.65 16.03 18.08
CA SER A 423 -11.14 15.10 19.09
C SER A 423 -12.67 15.01 19.16
N LEU A 424 -13.41 16.10 18.94
CA LEU A 424 -14.88 16.04 18.79
C LEU A 424 -15.31 15.22 17.58
N THR A 425 -14.57 15.29 16.47
CA THR A 425 -14.83 14.47 15.27
C THR A 425 -14.58 12.99 15.57
N GLU A 426 -13.50 12.67 16.28
CA GLU A 426 -13.17 11.30 16.72
C GLU A 426 -14.19 10.74 17.71
N ILE A 427 -14.60 11.52 18.73
CA ILE A 427 -15.63 11.14 19.70
C ILE A 427 -17.00 11.00 19.01
N SER A 428 -17.31 11.82 18.00
CA SER A 428 -18.52 11.67 17.18
C SER A 428 -18.52 10.34 16.40
N ALA A 429 -17.41 10.01 15.73
CA ALA A 429 -17.26 8.74 15.02
C ALA A 429 -17.34 7.53 15.97
N LEU A 430 -16.72 7.62 17.15
CA LEU A 430 -16.83 6.60 18.20
C LEU A 430 -18.28 6.47 18.72
N THR A 431 -18.98 7.60 18.90
CA THR A 431 -20.39 7.64 19.32
C THR A 431 -21.32 6.97 18.31
N HIS A 432 -21.01 7.05 17.00
CA HIS A 432 -21.71 6.30 15.96
C HIS A 432 -21.38 4.80 16.00
N GLY A 433 -20.10 4.42 16.13
CA GLY A 433 -19.71 3.01 16.25
C GLY A 433 -20.33 2.29 17.46
N VAL A 434 -20.54 3.01 18.56
CA VAL A 434 -21.27 2.49 19.74
C VAL A 434 -22.79 2.36 19.47
N ASP A 435 -23.38 3.25 18.67
CA ASP A 435 -24.79 3.14 18.22
C ASP A 435 -25.00 1.84 17.44
N ASP A 436 -24.13 1.58 16.46
CA ASP A 436 -24.15 0.36 15.64
C ASP A 436 -23.92 -0.89 16.49
N GLN A 437 -23.01 -0.86 17.48
CA GLN A 437 -22.79 -1.99 18.39
C GLN A 437 -23.99 -2.25 19.30
N ILE A 438 -24.67 -1.22 19.82
CA ILE A 438 -25.85 -1.40 20.66
C ILE A 438 -27.02 -1.97 19.84
N VAL A 439 -27.25 -1.48 18.62
CA VAL A 439 -28.28 -2.02 17.71
C VAL A 439 -27.99 -3.49 17.36
N ASN A 440 -26.72 -3.83 17.06
CA ASN A 440 -26.33 -5.22 16.83
C ASN A 440 -26.52 -6.09 18.09
N MET A 441 -26.24 -5.58 19.29
CA MET A 441 -26.49 -6.30 20.53
C MET A 441 -28.00 -6.51 20.78
N GLN A 442 -28.86 -5.53 20.47
CA GLN A 442 -30.32 -5.69 20.53
C GLN A 442 -30.80 -6.78 19.55
N ASN A 443 -30.27 -6.82 18.33
CA ASN A 443 -30.58 -7.88 17.36
C ASN A 443 -30.17 -9.28 17.89
N VAL A 444 -28.98 -9.41 18.49
CA VAL A 444 -28.51 -10.66 19.10
C VAL A 444 -29.38 -11.06 20.31
N LEU A 445 -29.74 -10.13 21.19
CA LEU A 445 -30.65 -10.42 22.31
C LEU A 445 -32.02 -10.89 21.83
N GLY A 446 -32.56 -10.30 20.76
CA GLY A 446 -33.81 -10.75 20.12
C GLY A 446 -33.72 -12.17 19.56
N GLN A 447 -32.59 -12.53 18.93
CA GLN A 447 -32.33 -13.90 18.49
C GLN A 447 -32.22 -14.88 19.67
N VAL A 448 -31.49 -14.51 20.73
CA VAL A 448 -31.37 -15.34 21.94
C VAL A 448 -32.74 -15.51 22.60
N GLN A 449 -33.55 -14.46 22.73
CA GLN A 449 -34.91 -14.53 23.28
C GLN A 449 -35.83 -15.40 22.42
N GLY A 450 -35.71 -15.36 21.09
CA GLY A 450 -36.36 -16.30 20.18
C GLY A 450 -35.96 -17.74 20.43
N ASN A 451 -34.66 -18.01 20.60
CA ASN A 451 -34.13 -19.33 20.90
C ASN A 451 -34.56 -19.84 22.29
N LEU A 452 -34.60 -18.98 23.32
CA LEU A 452 -35.11 -19.35 24.64
C LEU A 452 -36.62 -19.65 24.60
N ASN A 453 -37.40 -18.91 23.81
CA ASN A 453 -38.82 -19.20 23.57
C ASN A 453 -39.02 -20.55 22.86
N GLY A 454 -38.19 -20.84 21.86
CA GLY A 454 -38.13 -22.15 21.20
C GLY A 454 -37.83 -23.27 22.19
N LEU A 455 -36.73 -23.15 22.94
CA LEU A 455 -36.35 -24.10 23.99
C LEU A 455 -37.46 -24.29 25.03
N ALA A 456 -38.12 -23.21 25.47
CA ALA A 456 -39.21 -23.29 26.43
C ALA A 456 -40.42 -24.03 25.88
N SER A 457 -40.68 -23.94 24.56
CA SER A 457 -41.72 -24.75 23.91
C SER A 457 -41.31 -26.23 23.85
N THR A 458 -40.04 -26.53 23.54
CA THR A 458 -39.49 -27.89 23.53
C THR A 458 -39.47 -28.53 24.91
N THR A 459 -39.09 -27.80 25.97
CA THR A 459 -39.10 -28.30 27.36
C THR A 459 -40.53 -28.60 27.83
N ARG A 460 -41.53 -27.78 27.46
CA ARG A 460 -42.95 -28.08 27.72
C ARG A 460 -43.48 -29.24 26.88
N GLY A 461 -43.00 -29.41 25.65
CA GLY A 461 -43.23 -30.60 24.83
C GLY A 461 -42.72 -31.85 25.54
N ALA A 462 -41.43 -31.92 25.82
CA ALA A 462 -40.79 -33.01 26.54
C ALA A 462 -41.44 -33.31 27.91
N GLN A 463 -41.90 -32.30 28.64
CA GLN A 463 -42.63 -32.49 29.90
C GLN A 463 -44.00 -33.17 29.68
N THR A 464 -44.68 -32.84 28.58
CA THR A 464 -45.91 -33.51 28.14
C THR A 464 -45.62 -34.93 27.67
N ASP A 465 -44.58 -35.12 26.86
CA ASP A 465 -44.18 -36.42 26.32
C ASP A 465 -43.74 -37.41 27.41
N VAL A 466 -42.98 -36.96 28.42
CA VAL A 466 -42.61 -37.76 29.61
C VAL A 466 -43.85 -38.15 30.42
N ALA A 467 -44.83 -37.25 30.59
CA ALA A 467 -46.09 -37.57 31.26
C ALA A 467 -46.96 -38.56 30.45
N THR A 468 -46.97 -38.44 29.12
CA THR A 468 -47.66 -39.35 28.21
C THR A 468 -47.00 -40.73 28.17
N LEU A 469 -45.67 -40.79 28.09
CA LEU A 469 -44.89 -42.03 28.11
C LEU A 469 -45.05 -42.78 29.44
N ALA A 470 -44.95 -42.09 30.57
CA ALA A 470 -45.20 -42.68 31.88
C ALA A 470 -46.65 -43.18 32.03
N THR A 471 -47.62 -42.47 31.43
CA THR A 471 -49.01 -42.95 31.36
C THR A 471 -49.11 -44.23 30.53
N ALA A 472 -48.49 -44.28 29.34
CA ALA A 472 -48.52 -45.43 28.43
C ALA A 472 -47.76 -46.67 28.96
N LEU A 473 -46.74 -46.46 29.79
CA LEU A 473 -46.09 -47.50 30.60
C LEU A 473 -47.08 -48.05 31.63
N ARG A 474 -47.63 -47.17 32.48
CA ARG A 474 -48.56 -47.54 33.58
C ARG A 474 -49.87 -48.18 33.09
N THR A 475 -50.27 -47.96 31.84
CA THR A 475 -51.45 -48.61 31.22
C THR A 475 -51.13 -49.91 30.47
N GLY A 476 -49.91 -50.46 30.58
CA GLY A 476 -49.49 -51.66 29.85
C GLY A 476 -49.59 -51.51 28.32
N THR A 477 -49.58 -50.27 27.83
CA THR A 477 -49.79 -49.99 26.41
C THR A 477 -48.49 -50.15 25.62
N LEU A 478 -47.35 -49.82 26.23
CA LEU A 478 -46.04 -50.15 25.68
C LEU A 478 -45.85 -51.66 25.50
N GLU A 479 -46.27 -52.48 26.46
CA GLU A 479 -46.18 -53.96 26.43
C GLU A 479 -46.84 -54.60 25.19
N LYS A 480 -47.81 -53.92 24.56
CA LYS A 480 -48.49 -54.37 23.33
C LYS A 480 -47.95 -53.76 22.03
N VAL A 481 -47.13 -52.71 22.12
CA VAL A 481 -46.60 -51.97 20.97
C VAL A 481 -45.11 -52.28 20.74
N ILE A 482 -44.42 -52.74 21.78
CA ILE A 482 -42.97 -52.89 21.82
C ILE A 482 -42.55 -54.30 21.38
N GLY A 483 -42.43 -54.48 20.07
CA GLY A 483 -41.53 -55.46 19.48
C GLY A 483 -40.19 -54.80 19.16
N LEU A 484 -39.24 -54.80 20.12
CA LEU A 484 -37.95 -54.14 19.91
C LEU A 484 -37.06 -54.92 18.95
N ASP A 485 -36.73 -54.29 17.83
CA ASP A 485 -35.51 -54.56 17.10
C ASP A 485 -34.35 -53.73 17.70
N PRO A 486 -33.34 -54.35 18.33
CA PRO A 486 -32.18 -53.64 18.87
C PRO A 486 -31.45 -52.78 17.82
N THR A 487 -31.46 -53.23 16.55
CA THR A 487 -30.81 -52.56 15.43
C THR A 487 -31.39 -51.16 15.20
N ASN A 488 -32.72 -51.01 15.34
CA ASN A 488 -33.38 -49.72 15.14
C ASN A 488 -33.24 -48.77 16.34
N ILE A 489 -33.16 -49.26 17.58
CA ILE A 489 -32.77 -48.42 18.74
C ILE A 489 -31.34 -47.92 18.55
N GLY A 490 -30.42 -48.82 18.21
CA GLY A 490 -29.03 -48.47 17.88
C GLY A 490 -28.98 -47.39 16.81
N ARG A 491 -29.70 -47.55 15.71
CA ARG A 491 -29.78 -46.58 14.61
C ARG A 491 -30.34 -45.21 15.04
N TYR A 492 -31.34 -45.18 15.92
CA TYR A 492 -31.89 -43.91 16.44
C TYR A 492 -30.94 -43.18 17.38
N LEU A 493 -30.11 -43.90 18.14
CA LEU A 493 -29.09 -43.34 19.04
C LEU A 493 -27.74 -43.05 18.34
N THR A 494 -27.52 -43.57 17.12
CA THR A 494 -26.26 -43.38 16.39
C THR A 494 -26.31 -42.30 15.30
N SER A 495 -27.50 -41.88 14.87
CA SER A 495 -27.68 -40.81 13.87
C SER A 495 -27.56 -39.40 14.47
N PRO A 496 -26.43 -38.67 14.29
CA PRO A 496 -26.45 -37.22 14.39
C PRO A 496 -27.32 -36.63 13.26
N VAL A 497 -27.59 -35.33 13.34
CA VAL A 497 -28.36 -34.56 12.34
C VAL A 497 -27.91 -34.92 10.91
N GLU A 498 -28.85 -35.40 10.07
CA GLU A 498 -28.57 -35.60 8.65
C GLU A 498 -28.31 -34.26 7.97
N PHE A 499 -27.04 -34.01 7.63
CA PHE A 499 -26.64 -32.84 6.85
C PHE A 499 -26.98 -33.07 5.37
N ASP A 500 -28.02 -32.40 4.86
CA ASP A 500 -28.30 -32.30 3.42
C ASP A 500 -27.23 -31.45 2.71
N GLN A 501 -26.06 -32.06 2.47
CA GLN A 501 -24.90 -31.40 1.89
C GLN A 501 -25.02 -31.25 0.36
N GLN A 502 -25.80 -30.28 -0.07
CA GLN A 502 -25.91 -29.93 -1.49
C GLN A 502 -24.63 -29.27 -2.00
N THR A 503 -23.87 -29.99 -2.84
CA THR A 503 -22.57 -29.53 -3.35
C THR A 503 -22.73 -28.63 -4.58
N LEU A 504 -22.38 -27.35 -4.44
CA LEU A 504 -22.37 -26.38 -5.54
C LEU A 504 -21.06 -26.49 -6.34
N PHE A 505 -21.17 -26.43 -7.68
CA PHE A 505 -20.04 -26.52 -8.63
C PHE A 505 -19.08 -27.70 -8.37
N PRO A 506 -19.57 -28.96 -8.38
CA PRO A 506 -18.75 -30.14 -8.10
C PRO A 506 -17.58 -30.28 -9.08
N ILE A 507 -16.42 -30.74 -8.58
CA ILE A 507 -15.20 -30.98 -9.37
C ILE A 507 -14.72 -32.42 -9.15
N ASN A 508 -14.43 -33.14 -10.23
CA ASN A 508 -14.09 -34.57 -10.20
C ASN A 508 -12.77 -34.95 -9.52
N SER A 509 -11.81 -34.02 -9.36
CA SER A 509 -10.50 -34.28 -8.75
C SER A 509 -9.81 -33.01 -8.26
N TYR A 510 -8.85 -33.15 -7.34
CA TYR A 510 -8.00 -32.04 -6.91
C TYR A 510 -7.14 -31.51 -8.08
N GLY A 511 -6.66 -32.42 -8.95
CA GLY A 511 -5.93 -32.07 -10.17
C GLY A 511 -6.73 -31.19 -11.13
N SER A 512 -8.04 -31.44 -11.29
CA SER A 512 -8.93 -30.56 -12.07
C SER A 512 -9.10 -29.19 -11.44
N GLY A 513 -9.23 -29.09 -10.11
CA GLY A 513 -9.29 -27.81 -9.41
C GLY A 513 -7.99 -26.99 -9.59
N MET A 514 -6.84 -27.66 -9.52
CA MET A 514 -5.51 -27.05 -9.70
C MET A 514 -5.14 -26.78 -11.17
N ALA A 515 -5.81 -27.42 -12.13
CA ALA A 515 -5.56 -27.24 -13.56
C ALA A 515 -5.64 -25.76 -13.99
N ALA A 516 -6.57 -25.00 -13.41
CA ALA A 516 -6.70 -23.56 -13.63
C ALA A 516 -5.39 -22.80 -13.34
N MET A 517 -4.67 -23.16 -12.28
CA MET A 517 -3.37 -22.54 -11.95
C MET A 517 -2.27 -23.00 -12.91
N PHE A 518 -2.11 -24.31 -13.09
CA PHE A 518 -0.99 -24.87 -13.88
C PHE A 518 -1.07 -24.48 -15.36
N ILE A 519 -2.27 -24.42 -15.94
CA ILE A 519 -2.49 -23.93 -17.32
C ILE A 519 -2.05 -22.47 -17.43
N ASN A 520 -2.48 -21.60 -16.51
CA ASN A 520 -2.13 -20.18 -16.54
C ASN A 520 -0.63 -19.93 -16.40
N LEU A 521 0.02 -20.62 -15.46
CA LEU A 521 1.47 -20.55 -15.28
C LEU A 521 2.22 -21.03 -16.54
N SER A 522 1.76 -22.13 -17.13
CA SER A 522 2.34 -22.66 -18.38
C SER A 522 2.18 -21.71 -19.55
N LEU A 523 1.01 -21.10 -19.75
CA LEU A 523 0.80 -20.17 -20.87
C LEU A 523 1.68 -18.92 -20.76
N TRP A 524 1.97 -18.44 -19.54
CA TRP A 524 2.96 -17.38 -19.34
C TRP A 524 4.38 -17.85 -19.61
N ILE A 525 4.78 -19.03 -19.14
CA ILE A 525 6.10 -19.63 -19.42
C ILE A 525 6.28 -19.83 -20.93
N GLY A 526 5.27 -20.33 -21.64
CA GLY A 526 5.29 -20.52 -23.10
C GLY A 526 5.41 -19.20 -23.86
N ALA A 527 4.64 -18.17 -23.46
CA ALA A 527 4.75 -16.83 -24.00
C ALA A 527 6.12 -16.17 -23.70
N PHE A 528 6.73 -16.48 -22.55
CA PHE A 528 8.06 -16.01 -22.17
C PHE A 528 9.17 -16.68 -22.98
N ILE A 529 9.10 -18.01 -23.16
CA ILE A 529 10.01 -18.77 -24.04
C ILE A 529 9.93 -18.25 -25.49
N LEU A 530 8.73 -17.96 -25.99
CA LEU A 530 8.55 -17.35 -27.31
C LEU A 530 9.27 -16.00 -27.43
N VAL A 531 9.25 -15.16 -26.38
CA VAL A 531 9.90 -13.83 -26.35
C VAL A 531 11.40 -13.89 -26.07
N ILE A 532 11.94 -15.03 -25.61
CA ILE A 532 13.38 -15.29 -25.51
C ILE A 532 13.92 -15.82 -26.84
N ILE A 533 13.34 -16.90 -27.37
CA ILE A 533 13.94 -17.64 -28.49
C ILE A 533 13.64 -16.96 -29.84
N PHE A 534 12.43 -16.43 -30.03
CA PHE A 534 12.17 -15.56 -31.18
C PHE A 534 12.59 -14.14 -30.84
N ARG A 535 13.63 -13.66 -31.55
CA ARG A 535 14.05 -12.25 -31.56
C ARG A 535 12.82 -11.32 -31.65
N VAL A 536 12.80 -10.27 -30.84
CA VAL A 536 11.71 -9.27 -30.77
C VAL A 536 11.86 -8.24 -31.92
N GLU A 537 13.06 -8.14 -32.47
CA GLU A 537 13.36 -7.45 -33.72
C GLU A 537 13.07 -8.29 -34.97
N VAL A 538 12.87 -7.61 -36.11
CA VAL A 538 12.33 -8.19 -37.36
C VAL A 538 13.25 -7.90 -38.53
N ASP A 539 13.93 -8.90 -39.09
CA ASP A 539 14.88 -8.72 -40.21
C ASP A 539 14.32 -7.80 -41.31
N LYS A 540 15.10 -6.82 -41.79
CA LYS A 540 14.63 -5.84 -42.79
C LYS A 540 14.71 -6.35 -44.24
N GLU A 541 15.26 -7.54 -44.43
CA GLU A 541 15.45 -8.18 -45.74
C GLU A 541 14.13 -8.29 -46.52
N GLY A 542 14.12 -7.81 -47.76
CA GLY A 542 12.93 -7.72 -48.61
C GLY A 542 12.04 -6.48 -48.37
N PHE A 543 12.44 -5.54 -47.51
CA PHE A 543 11.72 -4.29 -47.25
C PHE A 543 12.64 -3.06 -47.38
N GLY A 544 12.35 -2.16 -48.34
CA GLY A 544 13.09 -0.89 -48.48
C GLY A 544 12.87 0.07 -47.30
N TRP A 545 11.66 0.10 -46.74
CA TRP A 545 11.36 0.80 -45.49
C TRP A 545 10.30 0.04 -44.69
N LEU A 546 10.62 -0.30 -43.44
CA LEU A 546 9.70 -0.97 -42.52
C LEU A 546 9.35 -0.01 -41.38
N SER A 547 8.05 0.22 -41.16
CA SER A 547 7.59 1.04 -40.03
C SER A 547 7.69 0.29 -38.71
N LEU A 548 8.05 1.00 -37.62
CA LEU A 548 8.09 0.41 -36.28
C LEU A 548 6.74 -0.22 -35.89
N ARG A 549 5.62 0.37 -36.35
CA ARG A 549 4.27 -0.20 -36.18
C ARG A 549 4.08 -1.53 -36.91
N SER A 550 4.64 -1.69 -38.11
CA SER A 550 4.51 -2.92 -38.88
C SER A 550 5.42 -4.03 -38.38
N ALA A 551 6.64 -3.70 -37.93
CA ALA A 551 7.54 -4.66 -37.27
C ALA A 551 6.93 -5.18 -35.96
N TYR A 552 6.54 -4.28 -35.05
CA TYR A 552 5.94 -4.61 -33.75
C TYR A 552 4.70 -5.52 -33.89
N LEU A 553 3.75 -5.12 -34.74
CA LEU A 553 2.53 -5.91 -34.95
C LEU A 553 2.79 -7.21 -35.73
N GLY A 554 3.67 -7.19 -36.74
CA GLY A 554 3.96 -8.38 -37.56
C GLY A 554 4.65 -9.49 -36.77
N ARG A 555 5.55 -9.14 -35.84
CA ARG A 555 6.19 -10.12 -34.95
C ARG A 555 5.26 -10.59 -33.85
N PHE A 556 4.45 -9.70 -33.27
CA PHE A 556 3.40 -10.09 -32.33
C PHE A 556 2.39 -11.06 -32.95
N MET A 557 2.02 -10.88 -34.23
CA MET A 557 1.17 -11.84 -34.95
C MET A 557 1.80 -13.24 -35.05
N LEU A 558 3.11 -13.33 -35.31
CA LEU A 558 3.83 -14.61 -35.36
C LEU A 558 3.81 -15.32 -34.00
N SER A 559 4.30 -14.65 -32.95
CA SER A 559 4.32 -15.20 -31.60
C SER A 559 2.90 -15.46 -31.06
N GLY A 560 1.92 -14.66 -31.46
CA GLY A 560 0.51 -14.80 -31.09
C GLY A 560 -0.11 -16.08 -31.62
N VAL A 561 0.11 -16.42 -32.89
CA VAL A 561 -0.35 -17.70 -33.46
C VAL A 561 0.31 -18.89 -32.76
N LEU A 562 1.61 -18.79 -32.41
CA LEU A 562 2.29 -19.83 -31.64
C LEU A 562 1.76 -19.94 -30.20
N SER A 563 1.41 -18.83 -29.55
CA SER A 563 0.82 -18.82 -28.21
C SER A 563 -0.63 -19.32 -28.18
N ILE A 564 -1.41 -19.09 -29.25
CA ILE A 564 -2.69 -19.78 -29.48
C ILE A 564 -2.47 -21.29 -29.60
N GLY A 565 -1.42 -21.71 -30.32
CA GLY A 565 -1.01 -23.12 -30.42
C GLY A 565 -0.66 -23.75 -29.07
N GLN A 566 0.10 -23.05 -28.22
CA GLN A 566 0.34 -23.45 -26.83
C GLN A 566 -0.97 -23.58 -26.05
N GLY A 567 -1.87 -22.59 -26.16
CA GLY A 567 -3.23 -22.63 -25.59
C GLY A 567 -4.03 -23.86 -25.98
N LEU A 568 -4.01 -24.23 -27.26
CA LEU A 568 -4.69 -25.42 -27.78
C LEU A 568 -4.06 -26.72 -27.25
N ILE A 569 -2.73 -26.85 -27.31
CA ILE A 569 -2.04 -28.09 -26.89
C ILE A 569 -2.20 -28.30 -25.38
N VAL A 570 -1.94 -27.27 -24.57
CA VAL A 570 -2.08 -27.32 -23.10
C VAL A 570 -3.50 -27.75 -22.70
N SER A 571 -4.53 -27.14 -23.30
CA SER A 571 -5.92 -27.44 -22.96
C SER A 571 -6.41 -28.79 -23.46
N VAL A 572 -6.13 -29.17 -24.72
CA VAL A 572 -6.51 -30.48 -25.26
C VAL A 572 -5.85 -31.62 -24.48
N GLY A 573 -4.55 -31.50 -24.16
CA GLY A 573 -3.87 -32.50 -23.32
C GLY A 573 -4.40 -32.55 -21.88
N SER A 574 -4.84 -31.41 -21.32
CA SER A 574 -5.52 -31.39 -20.02
C SER A 574 -6.81 -32.19 -20.04
N LEU A 575 -7.66 -31.98 -21.06
CA LEU A 575 -8.89 -32.75 -21.24
C LEU A 575 -8.63 -34.25 -21.48
N LEU A 576 -7.57 -34.61 -22.21
CA LEU A 576 -7.17 -36.00 -22.45
C LEU A 576 -6.71 -36.74 -21.17
N MET A 577 -6.20 -36.03 -20.17
CA MET A 577 -5.93 -36.59 -18.83
C MET A 577 -7.19 -36.71 -17.96
N GLY A 578 -8.36 -36.26 -18.43
CA GLY A 578 -9.61 -36.27 -17.67
C GLY A 578 -9.89 -35.01 -16.83
N VAL A 579 -9.16 -33.91 -17.05
CA VAL A 579 -9.47 -32.62 -16.40
C VAL A 579 -10.91 -32.21 -16.74
N GLN A 580 -11.69 -31.91 -15.71
CA GLN A 580 -13.09 -31.51 -15.88
C GLN A 580 -13.21 -30.18 -16.62
N ALA A 581 -14.14 -30.12 -17.58
CA ALA A 581 -14.66 -28.87 -18.13
C ALA A 581 -16.17 -28.99 -18.34
N VAL A 582 -16.94 -28.08 -17.71
CA VAL A 582 -18.40 -27.97 -17.94
C VAL A 582 -18.71 -27.63 -19.41
N ASN A 583 -17.78 -26.95 -20.08
CA ASN A 583 -17.82 -26.74 -21.53
C ASN A 583 -16.41 -26.81 -22.12
N ALA A 584 -16.05 -27.98 -22.68
CA ALA A 584 -14.72 -28.21 -23.26
C ALA A 584 -14.35 -27.22 -24.40
N PRO A 585 -15.25 -26.85 -25.35
CA PRO A 585 -14.97 -25.78 -26.30
C PRO A 585 -14.61 -24.43 -25.64
N ALA A 586 -15.31 -24.04 -24.58
CA ALA A 586 -15.02 -22.80 -23.84
C ALA A 586 -13.69 -22.89 -23.06
N PHE A 587 -13.38 -24.04 -22.44
CA PHE A 587 -12.09 -24.30 -21.76
C PHE A 587 -10.89 -24.17 -22.73
N ILE A 588 -11.01 -24.76 -23.93
CA ILE A 588 -10.01 -24.66 -25.00
C ILE A 588 -9.91 -23.20 -25.49
N ALA A 589 -11.03 -22.57 -25.84
CA ALA A 589 -11.05 -21.18 -26.34
C ALA A 589 -10.49 -20.18 -25.31
N THR A 590 -10.79 -20.38 -24.03
CA THR A 590 -10.27 -19.55 -22.92
C THR A 590 -8.75 -19.68 -22.82
N SER A 591 -8.21 -20.91 -22.87
CA SER A 591 -6.76 -21.14 -22.91
C SER A 591 -6.09 -20.51 -24.13
N MET A 592 -6.73 -20.61 -25.31
CA MET A 592 -6.27 -19.99 -26.56
C MET A 592 -6.34 -18.45 -26.56
N LEU A 593 -7.17 -17.83 -25.71
CA LEU A 593 -7.26 -16.37 -25.56
C LEU A 593 -6.34 -15.83 -24.46
N ILE A 594 -6.15 -16.58 -23.37
CA ILE A 594 -5.27 -16.22 -22.25
C ILE A 594 -3.80 -16.15 -22.71
N GLY A 595 -3.32 -17.13 -23.49
CA GLY A 595 -1.94 -17.17 -23.98
C GLY A 595 -1.52 -15.87 -24.69
N PRO A 596 -2.23 -15.41 -25.73
CA PRO A 596 -2.00 -14.12 -26.39
C PRO A 596 -2.09 -12.90 -25.46
N CYS A 597 -2.89 -12.94 -24.39
CA CYS A 597 -2.96 -11.85 -23.42
C CYS A 597 -1.70 -11.77 -22.55
N TYR A 598 -1.17 -12.90 -22.08
CA TYR A 598 0.11 -12.95 -21.38
C TYR A 598 1.28 -12.61 -22.32
N LEU A 599 1.25 -13.13 -23.54
CA LEU A 599 2.21 -12.74 -24.58
C LEU A 599 2.19 -11.24 -24.85
N ALA A 600 1.02 -10.59 -24.94
CA ALA A 600 0.94 -9.15 -25.18
C ALA A 600 1.65 -8.33 -24.09
N ILE A 601 1.51 -8.75 -22.83
CA ILE A 601 2.16 -8.14 -21.66
C ILE A 601 3.68 -8.38 -21.69
N ILE A 602 4.12 -9.63 -21.87
CA ILE A 602 5.55 -10.00 -21.89
C ILE A 602 6.26 -9.38 -23.11
N TYR A 603 5.65 -9.46 -24.28
CA TYR A 603 6.15 -8.86 -25.53
C TYR A 603 6.25 -7.35 -25.40
N ALA A 604 5.28 -6.66 -24.80
CA ALA A 604 5.34 -5.22 -24.55
C ALA A 604 6.53 -4.82 -23.66
N LEU A 605 6.75 -5.55 -22.56
CA LEU A 605 7.88 -5.31 -21.65
C LEU A 605 9.22 -5.53 -22.38
N ALA A 606 9.41 -6.68 -23.03
CA ALA A 606 10.63 -6.99 -23.76
C ALA A 606 10.86 -6.05 -24.97
N ALA A 607 9.81 -5.64 -25.67
CA ALA A 607 9.92 -4.72 -26.81
C ALA A 607 10.18 -3.26 -26.39
N ALA A 608 9.84 -2.85 -25.17
CA ALA A 608 10.15 -1.53 -24.63
C ALA A 608 11.49 -1.46 -23.89
N LEU A 609 11.90 -2.55 -23.22
CA LEU A 609 13.00 -2.58 -22.24
C LEU A 609 14.03 -3.70 -22.49
N SER A 610 13.89 -4.50 -23.55
CA SER A 610 14.80 -5.61 -23.88
C SER A 610 15.04 -6.58 -22.70
N HIS A 611 16.29 -6.88 -22.34
CA HIS A 611 16.68 -7.79 -21.26
C HIS A 611 16.11 -7.37 -19.90
N VAL A 612 16.01 -6.06 -19.63
CA VAL A 612 15.33 -5.55 -18.42
C VAL A 612 13.83 -5.88 -18.46
N GLY A 613 13.21 -5.79 -19.63
CA GLY A 613 11.81 -6.21 -19.84
C GLY A 613 11.61 -7.72 -19.67
N ARG A 614 12.55 -8.54 -20.17
CA ARG A 614 12.57 -9.99 -19.94
C ARG A 614 12.71 -10.31 -18.44
N ALA A 615 13.58 -9.62 -17.70
CA ALA A 615 13.73 -9.79 -16.25
C ALA A 615 12.47 -9.38 -15.47
N LEU A 616 11.82 -8.26 -15.84
CA LEU A 616 10.54 -7.84 -15.24
C LEU A 616 9.42 -8.86 -15.48
N ALA A 617 9.40 -9.54 -16.63
CA ALA A 617 8.44 -10.61 -16.89
C ALA A 617 8.64 -11.86 -16.01
N ILE A 618 9.87 -12.13 -15.53
CA ILE A 618 10.14 -13.16 -14.50
C ILE A 618 9.65 -12.67 -13.13
N LEU A 619 10.00 -11.43 -12.75
CA LEU A 619 9.57 -10.84 -11.46
C LEU A 619 8.04 -10.85 -11.30
N LEU A 620 7.30 -10.61 -12.39
CA LEU A 620 5.84 -10.70 -12.39
C LEU A 620 5.33 -12.13 -12.16
N VAL A 621 6.02 -13.20 -12.61
CA VAL A 621 5.63 -14.59 -12.26
C VAL A 621 5.78 -14.83 -10.76
N VAL A 622 6.92 -14.42 -10.19
CA VAL A 622 7.24 -14.61 -8.77
C VAL A 622 6.20 -13.90 -7.87
N LEU A 623 5.72 -12.72 -8.28
CA LEU A 623 4.64 -12.00 -7.58
C LEU A 623 3.25 -12.62 -7.82
N GLN A 624 3.00 -13.19 -9.01
CA GLN A 624 1.70 -13.77 -9.37
C GLN A 624 1.38 -15.08 -8.65
N ILE A 625 2.37 -15.97 -8.43
CA ILE A 625 2.13 -17.28 -7.79
C ILE A 625 1.39 -17.15 -6.43
N PRO A 626 1.83 -16.32 -5.47
CA PRO A 626 1.07 -16.05 -4.25
C PRO A 626 -0.07 -15.02 -4.44
N GLY A 627 0.12 -14.02 -5.31
CA GLY A 627 -0.83 -12.91 -5.44
C GLY A 627 -2.13 -13.20 -6.20
N ALA A 628 -2.18 -14.29 -6.97
CA ALA A 628 -3.28 -14.58 -7.90
C ALA A 628 -4.27 -15.67 -7.44
N SER A 629 -4.23 -16.05 -6.17
CA SER A 629 -5.12 -17.08 -5.59
C SER A 629 -5.07 -18.45 -6.30
N GLY A 630 -3.90 -18.84 -6.80
CA GLY A 630 -3.71 -20.12 -7.51
C GLY A 630 -3.88 -21.33 -6.59
N ILE A 631 -3.10 -21.38 -5.51
CA ILE A 631 -3.09 -22.48 -4.52
C ILE A 631 -4.10 -22.22 -3.38
N TYR A 632 -4.15 -20.97 -2.88
CA TYR A 632 -4.92 -20.58 -1.70
C TYR A 632 -5.94 -19.48 -2.04
N PRO A 633 -7.06 -19.36 -1.30
CA PRO A 633 -7.92 -18.17 -1.34
C PRO A 633 -7.12 -16.89 -1.07
N ILE A 634 -7.41 -15.81 -1.80
CA ILE A 634 -6.66 -14.54 -1.67
C ILE A 634 -6.85 -13.94 -0.28
N GLU A 635 -7.99 -14.20 0.36
CA GLU A 635 -8.37 -13.77 1.70
C GLU A 635 -7.34 -14.23 2.76
N LEU A 636 -6.76 -15.43 2.59
CA LEU A 636 -5.74 -15.97 3.49
C LEU A 636 -4.34 -15.34 3.29
N MET A 637 -4.13 -14.63 2.17
CA MET A 637 -2.82 -14.05 1.87
C MET A 637 -2.57 -12.76 2.68
N PRO A 638 -1.30 -12.43 2.99
CA PRO A 638 -0.94 -11.16 3.60
C PRO A 638 -1.47 -9.95 2.81
N GLY A 639 -1.83 -8.87 3.52
CA GLY A 639 -2.50 -7.69 2.95
C GLY A 639 -1.85 -7.10 1.68
N PHE A 640 -0.51 -7.14 1.59
CA PHE A 640 0.24 -6.78 0.38
C PHE A 640 -0.23 -7.55 -0.87
N PHE A 641 -0.33 -8.88 -0.79
CA PHE A 641 -0.77 -9.72 -1.91
C PHE A 641 -2.25 -9.52 -2.22
N ARG A 642 -3.09 -9.29 -1.20
CA ARG A 642 -4.52 -8.98 -1.39
C ARG A 642 -4.73 -7.67 -2.16
N GLN A 643 -3.95 -6.64 -1.84
CA GLN A 643 -3.95 -5.36 -2.54
C GLN A 643 -3.31 -5.44 -3.94
N LEU A 644 -2.36 -6.35 -4.14
CA LEU A 644 -1.72 -6.58 -5.44
C LEU A 644 -2.62 -7.37 -6.42
N SER A 645 -3.44 -8.31 -5.90
CA SER A 645 -4.25 -9.23 -6.69
C SER A 645 -5.06 -8.62 -7.85
N PRO A 646 -5.73 -7.45 -7.70
CA PRO A 646 -6.51 -6.83 -8.77
C PRO A 646 -5.69 -6.27 -9.96
N ILE A 647 -4.36 -6.17 -9.84
CA ILE A 647 -3.48 -5.77 -10.95
C ILE A 647 -2.65 -6.92 -11.53
N LEU A 648 -2.94 -8.16 -11.11
CA LEU A 648 -2.21 -9.36 -11.53
C LEU A 648 -2.98 -10.13 -12.63
N PRO A 649 -2.41 -10.31 -13.83
CA PRO A 649 -3.04 -11.05 -14.93
C PRO A 649 -3.54 -12.45 -14.57
N PHE A 650 -2.76 -13.20 -13.78
CA PHE A 650 -3.14 -14.54 -13.31
C PHE A 650 -4.46 -14.54 -12.52
N SER A 651 -4.77 -13.50 -11.74
CA SER A 651 -6.02 -13.46 -10.95
C SER A 651 -7.26 -13.56 -11.83
N TYR A 652 -7.18 -13.00 -13.05
CA TYR A 652 -8.26 -13.03 -14.01
C TYR A 652 -8.24 -14.31 -14.85
N GLY A 653 -7.07 -14.74 -15.33
CA GLY A 653 -6.96 -15.97 -16.14
C GLY A 653 -7.21 -17.26 -15.36
N ILE A 654 -6.82 -17.34 -14.08
CA ILE A 654 -7.13 -18.50 -13.21
C ILE A 654 -8.63 -18.56 -12.95
N ASN A 655 -9.27 -17.42 -12.64
CA ASN A 655 -10.72 -17.38 -12.44
C ASN A 655 -11.50 -17.66 -13.73
N ALA A 656 -11.04 -17.19 -14.89
CA ALA A 656 -11.63 -17.54 -16.18
C ALA A 656 -11.60 -19.06 -16.45
N MET A 657 -10.47 -19.71 -16.17
CA MET A 657 -10.36 -21.17 -16.27
C MET A 657 -11.26 -21.88 -15.25
N ARG A 658 -11.34 -21.39 -14.00
CA ARG A 658 -12.24 -21.96 -12.96
C ARG A 658 -13.71 -21.98 -13.41
N GLU A 659 -14.22 -20.92 -14.03
CA GLU A 659 -15.58 -20.89 -14.59
C GLU A 659 -15.79 -22.00 -15.65
N THR A 660 -14.78 -22.26 -16.50
CA THR A 660 -14.88 -23.34 -17.50
C THR A 660 -14.75 -24.76 -16.92
N ILE A 661 -14.18 -24.90 -15.72
CA ILE A 661 -13.93 -26.18 -15.02
C ILE A 661 -15.11 -26.55 -14.10
N GLY A 662 -15.51 -25.64 -13.20
CA GLY A 662 -16.55 -25.88 -12.20
C GLY A 662 -17.95 -25.43 -12.62
N GLY A 663 -18.06 -24.40 -13.47
CA GLY A 663 -19.32 -23.86 -13.97
C GLY A 663 -19.34 -22.33 -14.03
N PHE A 664 -20.19 -21.79 -14.91
CA PHE A 664 -20.33 -20.36 -15.15
C PHE A 664 -21.39 -19.74 -14.21
N TYR A 665 -21.13 -18.56 -13.65
CA TYR A 665 -22.08 -17.87 -12.76
C TYR A 665 -22.18 -16.36 -13.08
N GLU A 666 -23.40 -15.81 -13.15
CA GLU A 666 -23.71 -14.37 -13.34
C GLU A 666 -22.89 -13.60 -14.40
N GLY A 667 -22.34 -14.28 -15.41
CA GLY A 667 -21.45 -13.67 -16.40
C GLY A 667 -20.06 -13.30 -15.88
N ARG A 668 -19.67 -13.78 -14.70
CA ARG A 668 -18.35 -13.59 -14.06
C ARG A 668 -17.20 -13.93 -15.00
N PHE A 669 -17.30 -15.03 -15.75
CA PHE A 669 -16.40 -15.36 -16.86
C PHE A 669 -16.15 -14.19 -17.84
N TRP A 670 -17.20 -13.54 -18.33
CA TRP A 670 -17.08 -12.42 -19.27
C TRP A 670 -16.44 -11.20 -18.61
N HIS A 671 -16.74 -10.93 -17.35
CA HIS A 671 -16.10 -9.86 -16.58
C HIS A 671 -14.57 -10.10 -16.47
N VAL A 672 -14.14 -11.28 -16.01
CA VAL A 672 -12.70 -11.54 -15.83
C VAL A 672 -11.93 -11.59 -17.15
N MET A 673 -12.53 -12.14 -18.21
CA MET A 673 -11.93 -12.12 -19.55
C MET A 673 -11.86 -10.71 -20.15
N ALA A 674 -12.87 -9.86 -19.92
CA ALA A 674 -12.84 -8.47 -20.36
C ALA A 674 -11.75 -7.66 -19.65
N VAL A 675 -11.60 -7.82 -18.33
CA VAL A 675 -10.54 -7.11 -17.56
C VAL A 675 -9.15 -7.57 -17.99
N LEU A 676 -8.93 -8.88 -18.18
CA LEU A 676 -7.66 -9.42 -18.69
C LEU A 676 -7.33 -8.87 -20.09
N LEU A 677 -8.32 -8.81 -20.99
CA LEU A 677 -8.15 -8.28 -22.34
C LEU A 677 -7.86 -6.78 -22.34
N ILE A 678 -8.57 -5.99 -21.52
CA ILE A 678 -8.33 -4.54 -21.36
C ILE A 678 -6.91 -4.28 -20.84
N MET A 679 -6.46 -5.03 -19.83
CA MET A 679 -5.11 -4.91 -19.29
C MET A 679 -4.05 -5.32 -20.34
N SER A 680 -4.24 -6.44 -21.01
CA SER A 680 -3.40 -6.92 -22.13
C SER A 680 -3.23 -5.86 -23.22
N VAL A 681 -4.34 -5.30 -23.73
CA VAL A 681 -4.33 -4.27 -24.77
C VAL A 681 -3.69 -2.97 -24.27
N THR A 682 -3.95 -2.57 -23.02
CA THR A 682 -3.36 -1.36 -22.42
C THR A 682 -1.85 -1.49 -22.32
N VAL A 683 -1.34 -2.61 -21.78
CA VAL A 683 0.10 -2.86 -21.68
C VAL A 683 0.73 -3.01 -23.07
N PHE A 684 0.05 -3.63 -24.04
CA PHE A 684 0.53 -3.73 -25.42
C PHE A 684 0.70 -2.38 -26.12
N LEU A 685 -0.23 -1.45 -25.89
CA LEU A 685 -0.16 -0.07 -26.41
C LEU A 685 0.93 0.75 -25.68
N LEU A 686 1.07 0.59 -24.37
CA LEU A 686 2.15 1.19 -23.59
C LEU A 686 3.52 0.66 -24.03
N GLY A 687 3.65 -0.64 -24.33
CA GLY A 687 4.88 -1.24 -24.89
C GLY A 687 5.26 -0.66 -26.25
N PHE A 688 4.29 -0.44 -27.13
CA PHE A 688 4.54 0.24 -28.41
C PHE A 688 5.03 1.69 -28.23
N VAL A 689 4.42 2.44 -27.31
CA VAL A 689 4.85 3.81 -26.98
C VAL A 689 6.24 3.80 -26.32
N GLY A 690 6.48 2.83 -25.43
CA GLY A 690 7.76 2.56 -24.78
C GLY A 690 8.87 2.32 -25.79
N ARG A 691 8.71 1.34 -26.70
CA ARG A 691 9.68 1.05 -27.78
C ARG A 691 10.01 2.30 -28.61
N ARG A 692 9.02 3.13 -28.94
CA ARG A 692 9.24 4.40 -29.67
C ARG A 692 10.01 5.45 -28.86
N ARG A 693 9.88 5.48 -27.53
CA ARG A 693 10.54 6.46 -26.64
C ARG A 693 11.91 6.00 -26.14
N LEU A 694 12.08 4.70 -25.92
CA LEU A 694 13.21 4.10 -25.21
C LEU A 694 14.22 3.40 -26.13
N GLY A 695 13.91 3.11 -27.39
CA GLY A 695 14.78 2.31 -28.27
C GLY A 695 16.26 2.73 -28.34
N TYR A 696 16.60 4.02 -28.20
CA TYR A 696 18.01 4.46 -28.11
C TYR A 696 18.63 4.17 -26.72
N PHE A 697 17.87 4.33 -25.62
CA PHE A 697 18.32 3.83 -24.30
C PHE A 697 18.60 2.32 -24.38
N THR A 698 17.72 1.57 -25.04
CA THR A 698 17.90 0.14 -25.28
C THR A 698 19.18 -0.12 -26.08
N GLN A 699 19.41 0.63 -27.17
CA GLN A 699 20.64 0.49 -27.97
C GLN A 699 21.90 0.78 -27.15
N LEU A 700 21.97 1.88 -26.38
CA LEU A 700 23.14 2.16 -25.53
C LEU A 700 23.45 1.00 -24.57
N PHE A 701 22.40 0.44 -23.94
CA PHE A 701 22.54 -0.69 -23.04
C PHE A 701 23.00 -1.98 -23.77
N TYR A 702 22.57 -2.18 -25.01
CA TYR A 702 23.06 -3.25 -25.88
C TYR A 702 24.51 -3.05 -26.35
N ASP A 703 24.90 -1.82 -26.71
CA ASP A 703 26.26 -1.47 -27.16
C ASP A 703 27.29 -1.59 -26.02
N ASP A 704 26.86 -1.42 -24.77
CA ASP A 704 27.66 -1.71 -23.57
C ASP A 704 27.63 -3.21 -23.21
N LEU A 705 26.48 -3.90 -23.32
CA LEU A 705 26.37 -5.35 -23.07
C LEU A 705 27.16 -6.20 -24.06
N ALA A 706 27.14 -5.87 -25.36
CA ALA A 706 27.81 -6.65 -26.40
C ALA A 706 29.33 -6.73 -26.18
N ARG A 707 29.92 -5.72 -25.54
CA ARG A 707 31.36 -5.69 -25.16
C ARG A 707 31.71 -6.69 -24.05
N THR A 708 30.72 -7.27 -23.38
CA THR A 708 30.95 -8.31 -22.36
C THR A 708 31.10 -9.71 -22.98
N GLU A 709 30.71 -9.88 -24.25
CA GLU A 709 30.62 -11.16 -25.00
C GLU A 709 29.69 -12.24 -24.39
N LEU A 710 29.36 -12.14 -23.10
CA LEU A 710 28.46 -13.01 -22.34
C LEU A 710 26.98 -12.96 -22.78
N VAL A 711 26.58 -11.94 -23.57
CA VAL A 711 25.17 -11.71 -23.94
C VAL A 711 25.00 -11.46 -25.43
N VAL A 712 24.28 -12.36 -26.11
CA VAL A 712 23.96 -12.26 -27.53
C VAL A 712 23.00 -11.08 -27.79
N ASN A 713 23.45 -10.14 -28.62
CA ASN A 713 22.76 -8.88 -28.93
C ASN A 713 21.68 -9.04 -30.04
N GLU A 714 20.62 -8.22 -29.99
CA GLU A 714 19.64 -8.01 -31.08
C GLU A 714 19.73 -6.56 -31.57
N ASN A 715 20.12 -6.35 -32.84
CA ASN A 715 20.26 -5.02 -33.44
C ASN A 715 18.94 -4.22 -33.43
N VAL A 716 18.80 -3.30 -32.47
CA VAL A 716 17.59 -2.50 -32.23
C VAL A 716 17.21 -1.66 -33.45
N GLN A 717 15.95 -1.74 -33.86
CA GLN A 717 15.50 -1.05 -35.06
C GLN A 717 15.00 0.35 -34.78
N LEU A 718 15.97 1.27 -34.62
CA LEU A 718 15.68 2.68 -34.67
C LEU A 718 15.04 3.07 -36.02
N GLN A 719 14.02 3.92 -35.94
CA GLN A 719 13.81 4.95 -36.96
C GLN A 719 14.77 6.10 -36.65
N SER A 720 15.35 6.73 -37.68
CA SER A 720 16.29 7.85 -37.53
C SER A 720 15.73 8.88 -36.54
N PRO A 721 16.50 9.30 -35.52
CA PRO A 721 15.95 10.05 -34.41
C PRO A 721 15.44 11.42 -34.88
N SER A 722 14.14 11.67 -34.71
CA SER A 722 13.60 13.03 -34.81
C SER A 722 14.18 13.85 -33.66
N TYR A 723 15.11 14.74 -33.98
CA TYR A 723 15.68 15.70 -33.05
C TYR A 723 14.59 16.55 -32.40
N ARG A 724 14.79 16.98 -31.15
CA ARG A 724 13.82 17.86 -30.47
C ARG A 724 13.70 19.17 -31.24
N LEU A 725 12.48 19.62 -31.53
CA LEU A 725 12.23 20.88 -32.24
C LEU A 725 12.91 22.07 -31.55
N SER A 726 12.92 22.09 -30.21
CA SER A 726 13.67 23.06 -29.40
C SER A 726 15.17 23.13 -29.74
N ASN A 727 15.78 22.00 -30.05
CA ASN A 727 17.20 21.89 -30.36
C ASN A 727 17.47 22.27 -31.83
N ILE A 728 16.55 21.96 -32.74
CA ILE A 728 16.61 22.40 -34.15
C ILE A 728 16.49 23.93 -34.19
N ILE A 729 15.50 24.52 -33.51
CA ILE A 729 15.32 25.98 -33.41
C ILE A 729 16.54 26.65 -32.77
N ALA A 730 17.10 26.08 -31.69
CA ALA A 730 18.29 26.64 -31.05
C ALA A 730 19.56 26.54 -31.94
N LEU A 731 19.72 25.46 -32.71
CA LEU A 731 20.81 25.30 -33.67
C LEU A 731 20.70 26.32 -34.83
N LEU A 732 19.51 26.48 -35.39
CA LEU A 732 19.23 27.45 -36.47
C LEU A 732 19.34 28.90 -35.98
N GLY A 733 18.96 29.17 -34.73
CA GLY A 733 19.08 30.51 -34.14
C GLY A 733 20.51 30.92 -33.80
N ASN A 734 21.32 30.01 -33.23
CA ASN A 734 22.73 30.27 -32.93
C ASN A 734 23.55 28.98 -32.81
N ARG A 735 24.01 28.42 -33.94
CA ARG A 735 24.82 27.18 -34.00
C ARG A 735 26.01 27.19 -33.02
N LYS A 736 26.77 28.30 -32.95
CA LYS A 736 27.99 28.39 -32.15
C LYS A 736 27.69 28.34 -30.65
N GLU A 737 26.66 29.06 -30.21
CA GLU A 737 26.21 29.01 -28.82
C GLU A 737 25.54 27.68 -28.47
N PHE A 738 24.71 27.13 -29.36
CA PHE A 738 24.08 25.81 -29.16
C PHE A 738 25.13 24.72 -28.97
N SER A 739 26.10 24.61 -29.88
CA SER A 739 27.23 23.66 -29.77
C SER A 739 27.98 23.84 -28.44
N THR A 740 28.44 25.07 -28.15
CA THR A 740 29.15 25.38 -26.89
C THR A 740 28.33 25.02 -25.63
N ARG A 741 27.01 25.24 -25.66
CA ARG A 741 26.07 24.94 -24.56
C ARG A 741 25.84 23.43 -24.39
N ILE A 742 25.89 22.65 -25.47
CA ILE A 742 25.78 21.19 -25.42
C ILE A 742 27.09 20.54 -24.97
N SER A 743 28.25 20.87 -25.56
CA SER A 743 29.54 20.28 -25.17
C SER A 743 29.84 20.50 -23.68
N ARG A 744 29.66 21.73 -23.17
CA ARG A 744 29.80 22.06 -21.73
C ARG A 744 28.81 21.31 -20.82
N ARG A 745 27.67 20.86 -21.35
CA ARG A 745 26.70 20.03 -20.62
C ARG A 745 27.12 18.55 -20.64
N GLN A 746 27.70 18.10 -21.74
CA GLN A 746 28.19 16.74 -21.93
C GLN A 746 29.42 16.45 -21.09
N GLU A 747 30.43 17.32 -21.10
CA GLU A 747 31.63 17.22 -20.24
C GLU A 747 31.22 17.06 -18.76
N LYS A 748 30.37 17.99 -18.27
CA LYS A 748 29.88 18.00 -16.88
C LYS A 748 29.00 16.80 -16.52
N PHE A 749 28.33 16.20 -17.50
CA PHE A 749 27.51 15.00 -17.29
C PHE A 749 28.37 13.73 -17.32
N ASN A 750 29.23 13.56 -18.32
CA ASN A 750 30.10 12.40 -18.47
C ASN A 750 31.09 12.27 -17.29
N ALA A 751 31.68 13.38 -16.85
CA ALA A 751 32.52 13.43 -15.64
C ALA A 751 31.80 13.01 -14.34
N ARG A 752 30.46 12.99 -14.34
CA ARG A 752 29.62 12.54 -13.21
C ARG A 752 28.86 11.24 -13.49
N TYR A 753 28.90 10.70 -14.71
CA TYR A 753 28.06 9.57 -15.12
C TYR A 753 28.36 8.30 -14.33
N HIS A 754 29.64 7.92 -14.20
CA HIS A 754 30.03 6.77 -13.39
C HIS A 754 29.77 7.00 -11.90
N ALA A 755 29.96 8.22 -11.38
CA ALA A 755 29.62 8.55 -9.99
C ALA A 755 28.11 8.45 -9.72
N LEU A 756 27.27 8.85 -10.68
CA LEU A 756 25.81 8.73 -10.59
C LEU A 756 25.34 7.28 -10.66
N ILE A 757 25.86 6.46 -11.58
CA ILE A 757 25.48 5.05 -11.67
C ILE A 757 25.99 4.26 -10.46
N ASN A 758 27.27 4.41 -10.09
CA ASN A 758 27.82 3.72 -8.92
C ASN A 758 27.11 4.18 -7.63
N GLY A 759 26.80 5.48 -7.51
CA GLY A 759 26.01 6.00 -6.40
C GLY A 759 24.60 5.41 -6.32
N LEU A 760 23.87 5.34 -7.44
CA LEU A 760 22.54 4.72 -7.50
C LEU A 760 22.57 3.21 -7.21
N SER A 761 23.55 2.48 -7.74
CA SER A 761 23.73 1.06 -7.44
C SER A 761 24.06 0.82 -5.96
N SER A 762 24.98 1.59 -5.38
CA SER A 762 25.32 1.52 -3.96
C SER A 762 24.16 1.90 -3.05
N VAL A 763 23.38 2.94 -3.40
CA VAL A 763 22.14 3.30 -2.68
C VAL A 763 21.11 2.18 -2.80
N GLY A 764 20.96 1.56 -3.97
CA GLY A 764 20.09 0.41 -4.18
C GLY A 764 20.44 -0.75 -3.25
N ILE A 765 21.71 -1.18 -3.25
CA ILE A 765 22.23 -2.26 -2.38
C ILE A 765 22.10 -1.89 -0.91
N LEU A 766 22.49 -0.67 -0.51
CA LEU A 766 22.38 -0.20 0.87
C LEU A 766 20.93 -0.20 1.35
N GLY A 767 19.98 0.21 0.52
CA GLY A 767 18.55 0.14 0.83
C GLY A 767 18.05 -1.29 1.05
N LEU A 768 18.56 -2.28 0.29
CA LEU A 768 18.26 -3.69 0.54
C LEU A 768 18.85 -4.17 1.89
N VAL A 769 20.09 -3.78 2.21
CA VAL A 769 20.74 -4.11 3.50
C VAL A 769 19.98 -3.48 4.67
N VAL A 770 19.59 -2.20 4.55
CA VAL A 770 18.82 -1.48 5.58
C VAL A 770 17.42 -2.08 5.75
N LEU A 771 16.70 -2.40 4.66
CA LEU A 771 15.40 -3.08 4.76
C LEU A 771 15.51 -4.49 5.35
N GLY A 772 16.60 -5.23 5.05
CA GLY A 772 16.90 -6.51 5.67
C GLY A 772 17.22 -6.41 7.17
N MET A 773 17.94 -5.35 7.58
CA MET A 773 18.24 -5.07 8.98
C MET A 773 16.98 -4.64 9.75
N ILE A 774 16.15 -3.76 9.18
CA ILE A 774 14.83 -3.42 9.71
C ILE A 774 13.98 -4.68 9.85
N SER A 775 13.98 -5.59 8.87
CA SER A 775 13.27 -6.88 8.93
C SER A 775 13.78 -7.88 9.99
N ARG A 776 14.92 -7.59 10.66
CA ARG A 776 15.35 -8.30 11.88
C ARG A 776 15.00 -7.55 13.15
N LEU A 777 14.96 -6.21 13.10
CA LEU A 777 14.73 -5.34 14.27
C LEU A 777 13.24 -5.01 14.52
N THR A 778 12.33 -5.31 13.59
CA THR A 778 10.91 -4.97 13.72
C THR A 778 9.97 -6.16 13.53
N SER A 779 8.92 -6.21 14.36
CA SER A 779 7.85 -7.21 14.30
C SER A 779 6.81 -6.94 13.20
N ALA A 780 6.99 -5.87 12.40
CA ALA A 780 6.08 -5.56 11.29
C ALA A 780 6.02 -6.71 10.27
N SER A 781 4.87 -6.87 9.62
CA SER A 781 4.60 -7.99 8.72
C SER A 781 5.63 -8.06 7.58
N LYS A 782 6.50 -9.09 7.62
CA LYS A 782 7.57 -9.34 6.64
C LYS A 782 7.12 -9.23 5.15
N PRO A 783 5.90 -9.65 4.75
CA PRO A 783 5.40 -9.43 3.39
C PRO A 783 5.30 -7.97 2.94
N VAL A 784 5.05 -7.02 3.86
CA VAL A 784 5.03 -5.58 3.54
C VAL A 784 6.46 -5.06 3.33
N LEU A 785 7.42 -5.50 4.13
CA LEU A 785 8.85 -5.19 3.91
C LEU A 785 9.34 -5.76 2.57
N LEU A 786 8.90 -6.95 2.18
CA LEU A 786 9.18 -7.53 0.86
C LEU A 786 8.52 -6.73 -0.28
N GLY A 787 7.30 -6.22 -0.07
CA GLY A 787 6.65 -5.27 -0.99
C GLY A 787 7.42 -3.95 -1.13
N ILE A 788 7.93 -3.39 -0.03
CA ILE A 788 8.78 -2.20 -0.04
C ILE A 788 10.10 -2.47 -0.78
N VAL A 789 10.72 -3.64 -0.58
CA VAL A 789 11.90 -4.08 -1.35
C VAL A 789 11.62 -4.14 -2.86
N ALA A 790 10.47 -4.67 -3.27
CA ALA A 790 10.09 -4.71 -4.68
C ALA A 790 9.88 -3.30 -5.28
N ILE A 791 9.21 -2.41 -4.54
CA ILE A 791 9.01 -1.00 -4.94
C ILE A 791 10.36 -0.27 -5.01
N TRP A 792 11.24 -0.46 -4.02
CA TRP A 792 12.58 0.11 -3.99
C TRP A 792 13.42 -0.32 -5.19
N GLY A 793 13.41 -1.62 -5.53
CA GLY A 793 14.05 -2.14 -6.73
C GLY A 793 13.54 -1.48 -8.00
N LEU A 794 12.22 -1.34 -8.17
CA LEU A 794 11.62 -0.64 -9.31
C LEU A 794 11.99 0.85 -9.38
N VAL A 795 12.06 1.54 -8.24
CA VAL A 795 12.49 2.95 -8.16
C VAL A 795 13.96 3.12 -8.57
N ILE A 796 14.85 2.27 -8.06
CA ILE A 796 16.29 2.30 -8.41
C ILE A 796 16.50 1.96 -9.90
N ILE A 797 15.83 0.93 -10.42
CA ILE A 797 15.84 0.61 -11.86
C ILE A 797 15.33 1.79 -12.68
N GLY A 798 14.20 2.40 -12.30
CA GLY A 798 13.64 3.57 -12.98
C GLY A 798 14.58 4.78 -12.98
N ALA A 799 15.27 5.03 -11.87
CA ALA A 799 16.26 6.11 -11.74
C ALA A 799 17.52 5.85 -12.60
N LEU A 800 18.04 4.62 -12.61
CA LEU A 800 19.15 4.21 -13.48
C LEU A 800 18.78 4.36 -14.96
N VAL A 801 17.60 3.85 -15.37
CA VAL A 801 17.05 4.01 -16.73
C VAL A 801 16.95 5.50 -17.09
N ASN A 802 16.51 6.37 -16.18
CA ASN A 802 16.42 7.80 -16.41
C ASN A 802 17.79 8.48 -16.58
N VAL A 803 18.81 8.10 -15.79
CA VAL A 803 20.19 8.62 -15.95
C VAL A 803 20.77 8.24 -17.32
N VAL A 804 20.60 6.99 -17.76
CA VAL A 804 21.04 6.55 -19.10
C VAL A 804 20.21 7.20 -20.22
N ALA A 805 18.90 7.38 -20.01
CA ALA A 805 18.05 8.15 -20.93
C ALA A 805 18.45 9.65 -21.01
N LEU A 806 19.06 10.21 -19.94
CA LEU A 806 19.64 11.54 -19.96
C LEU A 806 20.93 11.59 -20.79
N LYS A 807 21.87 10.65 -20.58
CA LYS A 807 23.10 10.47 -21.40
C LYS A 807 22.74 10.44 -22.90
N SER A 808 21.87 9.48 -23.24
CA SER A 808 21.20 9.28 -24.53
C SER A 808 20.63 10.57 -25.14
N SER A 809 20.08 11.47 -24.33
CA SER A 809 19.50 12.73 -24.81
C SER A 809 20.51 13.85 -25.08
N ILE A 810 21.69 13.79 -24.46
CA ILE A 810 22.77 14.75 -24.63
C ILE A 810 23.58 14.39 -25.89
N GLU A 811 23.94 13.11 -26.07
CA GLU A 811 24.60 12.60 -27.29
C GLU A 811 23.82 12.95 -28.58
N ARG A 812 22.48 12.84 -28.55
CA ARG A 812 21.64 13.25 -29.68
C ARG A 812 21.67 14.75 -29.98
N ALA A 813 21.96 15.59 -28.99
CA ALA A 813 22.12 17.03 -29.17
C ALA A 813 23.54 17.38 -29.65
N GLU A 814 24.55 16.60 -29.27
CA GLU A 814 25.92 16.73 -29.76
C GLU A 814 25.99 16.36 -31.24
N ARG A 815 25.53 15.15 -31.63
CA ARG A 815 25.49 14.72 -33.04
C ARG A 815 24.77 15.74 -33.94
N LEU A 816 23.69 16.35 -33.43
CA LEU A 816 22.96 17.43 -34.11
C LEU A 816 23.81 18.69 -34.32
N SER A 817 24.74 19.01 -33.41
CA SER A 817 25.60 20.19 -33.55
C SER A 817 26.75 20.00 -34.55
N HIS A 818 27.10 18.75 -34.89
CA HIS A 818 28.14 18.41 -35.85
C HIS A 818 27.64 18.32 -37.30
N LEU A 819 26.36 18.04 -37.55
CA LEU A 819 25.78 18.06 -38.90
C LEU A 819 25.97 19.45 -39.55
N THR A 820 26.37 19.49 -40.81
CA THR A 820 26.30 20.71 -41.63
C THR A 820 24.86 21.16 -41.84
N GLU A 821 24.66 22.36 -42.40
CA GLU A 821 23.31 22.88 -42.61
C GLU A 821 22.59 22.13 -43.75
N ASP A 822 23.31 21.77 -44.81
CA ASP A 822 22.82 20.91 -45.88
C ASP A 822 22.49 19.50 -45.37
N GLU A 823 23.36 18.86 -44.57
CA GLU A 823 23.04 17.55 -43.98
C GLU A 823 21.85 17.62 -43.01
N LEU A 824 21.66 18.73 -42.28
CA LEU A 824 20.50 18.94 -41.43
C LEU A 824 19.22 19.02 -42.26
N PHE A 825 19.21 19.87 -43.30
CA PHE A 825 18.09 19.99 -44.20
C PHE A 825 17.83 18.71 -45.00
N GLU A 826 18.88 17.96 -45.38
CA GLU A 826 18.72 16.66 -46.05
C GLU A 826 18.17 15.59 -45.10
N ASN A 827 18.62 15.53 -43.84
CA ASN A 827 18.03 14.61 -42.85
C ASN A 827 16.57 14.98 -42.55
N LEU A 828 16.23 16.26 -42.53
CA LEU A 828 14.85 16.73 -42.39
C LEU A 828 14.02 16.48 -43.66
N ALA A 829 14.59 16.60 -44.86
CA ALA A 829 13.95 16.27 -46.13
C ALA A 829 13.73 14.76 -46.28
N ARG A 830 14.73 13.92 -45.97
CA ARG A 830 14.58 12.46 -45.87
C ARG A 830 13.50 12.08 -44.83
N GLN A 831 13.40 12.78 -43.69
CA GLN A 831 12.29 12.59 -42.74
C GLN A 831 10.94 13.10 -43.30
N ARG A 832 10.91 14.19 -44.07
CA ARG A 832 9.70 14.66 -44.77
C ARG A 832 9.25 13.63 -45.78
N ASP A 833 10.13 13.14 -46.64
CA ASP A 833 9.79 12.28 -47.78
C ASP A 833 9.52 10.84 -47.34
N ALA A 834 10.16 10.35 -46.27
CA ALA A 834 9.69 9.15 -45.54
C ALA A 834 8.31 9.33 -44.84
N ASN A 835 7.74 10.55 -44.83
CA ASN A 835 6.33 10.81 -44.54
C ASN A 835 5.50 11.07 -45.81
N THR A 836 6.03 11.77 -46.84
CA THR A 836 5.33 12.02 -48.10
C THR A 836 5.03 10.74 -48.87
N THR A 837 5.96 9.78 -48.91
CA THR A 837 5.75 8.46 -49.54
C THR A 837 4.64 7.63 -48.85
N LYS A 838 4.35 7.88 -47.56
CA LYS A 838 3.17 7.30 -46.87
C LYS A 838 1.84 7.88 -47.37
N THR A 839 1.88 9.07 -47.98
CA THR A 839 0.74 9.74 -48.59
C THR A 839 0.58 9.26 -50.03
N THR A 840 1.67 9.23 -50.81
CA THR A 840 1.65 8.75 -52.22
C THR A 840 1.21 7.30 -52.33
N THR A 841 1.78 6.39 -51.52
CA THR A 841 1.35 4.98 -51.49
C THR A 841 -0.08 4.79 -50.98
N ARG A 842 -0.63 5.77 -50.25
CA ARG A 842 -2.04 5.77 -49.84
C ARG A 842 -2.96 6.15 -51.01
N SER A 843 -2.61 7.17 -51.80
CA SER A 843 -3.34 7.51 -53.03
C SER A 843 -3.20 6.46 -54.14
N GLU A 844 -2.01 5.90 -54.34
CA GLU A 844 -1.79 4.80 -55.30
C GLU A 844 -2.60 3.56 -54.91
N SER A 845 -2.70 3.24 -53.61
CA SER A 845 -3.55 2.13 -53.14
C SER A 845 -5.06 2.36 -53.29
N LEU A 846 -5.49 3.56 -53.70
CA LEU A 846 -6.87 3.89 -54.08
C LEU A 846 -7.03 3.99 -55.61
N ASN A 847 -5.97 4.29 -56.36
CA ASN A 847 -5.99 4.42 -57.83
C ASN A 847 -5.57 3.15 -58.59
N SER A 848 -4.86 2.20 -57.97
CA SER A 848 -4.37 0.97 -58.63
C SER A 848 -5.47 -0.08 -58.88
N GLY A 849 -6.71 0.37 -59.11
CA GLY A 849 -7.85 -0.47 -59.48
C GLY A 849 -8.06 -0.59 -61.00
N HIS A 850 -7.20 0.03 -61.81
CA HIS A 850 -7.25 -0.02 -63.28
C HIS A 850 -5.86 -0.05 -63.93
N ASN A 851 -5.84 -0.64 -65.12
CA ASN A 851 -4.74 -0.80 -66.08
C ASN A 851 -3.56 -1.71 -65.69
N SER A 852 -3.00 -2.31 -66.74
CA SER A 852 -2.14 -3.49 -66.73
C SER A 852 -1.15 -3.47 -67.91
N SER A 853 -0.27 -4.48 -67.96
CA SER A 853 0.58 -4.91 -69.10
C SER A 853 1.97 -4.25 -69.27
N CYS A 854 2.86 -5.05 -69.87
CA CYS A 854 4.25 -4.81 -70.26
C CYS A 854 5.28 -4.41 -69.17
N GLY A 855 6.54 -4.82 -69.25
CA GLY A 855 7.14 -5.81 -70.17
C GLY A 855 8.66 -5.62 -70.32
N GLU A 856 9.41 -6.73 -70.43
CA GLU A 856 10.82 -6.80 -70.85
C GLU A 856 11.87 -6.06 -69.97
N CYS A 857 13.19 -6.25 -70.12
CA CYS A 857 14.02 -7.47 -70.32
C CYS A 857 15.51 -7.10 -70.05
N ARG A 858 16.43 -8.10 -70.03
CA ARG A 858 17.92 -7.96 -70.15
C ARG A 858 18.68 -7.36 -68.93
N LEU A 859 19.97 -7.62 -68.69
CA LEU A 859 20.94 -8.58 -69.29
C LEU A 859 22.02 -9.04 -68.26
N ILE A 860 22.97 -9.86 -68.70
CA ILE A 860 24.00 -10.57 -67.92
C ILE A 860 25.43 -10.13 -68.34
N THR A 861 26.32 -9.96 -67.36
CA THR A 861 27.80 -10.20 -67.39
C THR A 861 28.26 -10.35 -65.92
N ALA A 862 29.04 -11.33 -65.44
CA ALA A 862 30.29 -11.96 -65.90
C ALA A 862 31.51 -11.00 -65.79
N SER A 863 32.70 -11.38 -65.30
CA SER A 863 33.20 -12.65 -64.69
C SER A 863 34.54 -12.41 -63.95
N GLU A 864 35.16 -13.48 -63.43
CA GLU A 864 36.59 -13.59 -63.01
C GLU A 864 37.01 -12.87 -61.69
N GLN A 865 38.02 -13.32 -60.92
CA GLN A 865 38.97 -14.44 -61.08
C GLN A 865 39.45 -15.00 -59.71
N GLU A 866 39.97 -16.24 -59.70
CA GLU A 866 40.87 -16.93 -58.73
C GLU A 866 40.59 -16.83 -57.21
N ASP A 867 40.37 -17.91 -56.45
CA ASP A 867 41.14 -19.16 -56.18
C ASP A 867 42.37 -19.01 -55.26
N ASP A 868 42.27 -19.59 -54.06
CA ASP A 868 43.32 -20.47 -53.49
C ASP A 868 42.77 -21.37 -52.35
N ALA A 869 42.73 -22.70 -52.61
CA ALA A 869 43.12 -23.86 -51.77
C ALA A 869 42.97 -23.88 -50.21
N VAL A 870 42.67 -24.98 -49.48
CA VAL A 870 42.18 -26.39 -49.69
C VAL A 870 42.05 -27.07 -48.27
N GLU A 871 41.34 -28.17 -47.91
CA GLU A 871 40.29 -29.02 -48.54
C GLU A 871 39.32 -29.65 -47.48
N SER A 872 39.80 -30.55 -46.61
CA SER A 872 39.01 -31.62 -45.91
C SER A 872 39.55 -31.93 -44.49
N VAL A 873 39.06 -32.83 -43.61
CA VAL A 873 38.33 -34.15 -43.61
C VAL A 873 37.48 -34.22 -42.30
N LEU A 874 36.20 -34.62 -42.22
CA LEU A 874 35.57 -35.97 -42.17
C LEU A 874 35.97 -36.89 -40.96
N GLY A 875 34.99 -37.59 -40.35
CA GLY A 875 35.15 -38.52 -39.20
C GLY A 875 34.96 -37.85 -37.81
N THR A 876 34.12 -38.24 -36.83
CA THR A 876 33.28 -39.43 -36.50
C THR A 876 33.87 -40.43 -35.49
N ALA A 877 33.66 -40.16 -34.19
CA ALA A 877 33.55 -41.09 -33.04
C ALA A 877 32.81 -40.31 -31.92
N VAL A 878 31.87 -40.79 -31.09
CA VAL A 878 31.39 -42.12 -30.63
C VAL A 878 32.24 -42.75 -29.52
N GLU A 879 31.61 -42.86 -28.33
CA GLU A 879 32.07 -43.55 -27.10
C GLU A 879 33.36 -42.97 -26.46
N THR A 880 33.65 -43.15 -25.16
CA THR A 880 33.09 -44.03 -24.10
C THR A 880 32.71 -43.28 -22.81
N LEU A 881 31.90 -43.95 -21.96
CA LEU A 881 32.00 -43.84 -20.50
C LEU A 881 33.00 -44.91 -20.02
N ASP A 882 33.89 -44.64 -19.06
CA ASP A 882 33.64 -44.99 -17.65
C ASP A 882 34.80 -44.54 -16.70
N GLU A 883 34.60 -44.77 -15.39
CA GLU A 883 35.54 -44.90 -14.26
C GLU A 883 36.95 -44.24 -14.28
N ILE A 884 37.28 -43.53 -13.19
CA ILE A 884 38.27 -43.95 -12.16
C ILE A 884 38.25 -42.95 -10.99
N GLY A 885 38.43 -43.43 -9.76
CA GLY A 885 38.69 -42.61 -8.56
C GLY A 885 39.79 -43.21 -7.68
N GLY A 886 40.24 -42.49 -6.65
CA GLY A 886 41.12 -43.06 -5.60
C GLY A 886 42.24 -42.18 -5.05
N GLU A 887 41.94 -41.48 -3.94
CA GLU A 887 42.77 -41.35 -2.70
C GLU A 887 44.20 -40.76 -2.66
N SER A 888 44.65 -40.53 -1.40
CA SER A 888 45.97 -40.06 -0.91
C SER A 888 46.23 -38.53 -0.99
N ALA A 889 46.29 -37.69 0.05
CA ALA A 889 46.60 -37.73 1.51
C ALA A 889 48.01 -37.20 1.88
N GLY A 890 48.11 -36.26 2.86
CA GLY A 890 49.38 -35.88 3.51
C GLY A 890 49.54 -34.43 4.05
N ASN A 891 49.43 -34.28 5.38
CA ASN A 891 50.12 -33.31 6.29
C ASN A 891 50.09 -31.76 6.09
N ASN A 892 49.38 -31.05 6.99
CA ASN A 892 49.87 -30.23 8.14
C ASN A 892 51.25 -29.49 8.10
N PRO A 893 51.49 -28.40 8.89
CA PRO A 893 50.83 -28.08 10.19
C PRO A 893 50.46 -26.59 10.50
N GLU A 894 49.80 -26.41 11.67
CA GLU A 894 49.89 -25.31 12.66
C GLU A 894 49.78 -23.81 12.29
N GLU A 895 48.82 -23.12 12.92
CA GLU A 895 49.13 -22.19 14.03
C GLU A 895 47.92 -22.14 15.01
N THR A 896 48.13 -21.76 16.28
CA THR A 896 47.15 -21.92 17.39
C THR A 896 46.89 -20.65 18.19
N GLN A 897 45.67 -20.51 18.74
CA GLN A 897 45.46 -19.85 20.03
C GLN A 897 44.12 -20.26 20.68
N ASN A 898 44.18 -20.56 21.99
CA ASN A 898 43.03 -20.62 22.91
C ASN A 898 42.59 -19.17 23.27
N GLU A 899 41.64 -18.83 24.14
CA GLU A 899 40.99 -19.47 25.31
C GLU A 899 39.65 -18.72 25.56
N THR A 900 38.63 -19.15 26.32
CA THR A 900 38.45 -20.25 27.30
C THR A 900 36.96 -20.70 27.28
N VAL A 901 36.58 -21.69 28.10
CA VAL A 901 35.20 -21.97 28.52
C VAL A 901 35.14 -21.97 30.05
N ASP A 902 34.05 -21.49 30.66
CA ASP A 902 33.73 -21.70 32.07
C ASP A 902 32.22 -21.94 32.28
N GLN A 903 31.82 -22.51 33.41
CA GLN A 903 30.48 -23.04 33.68
C GLN A 903 29.86 -22.49 34.98
N SER A 904 28.69 -21.85 34.88
CA SER A 904 27.63 -21.80 35.90
C SER A 904 26.37 -21.20 35.24
N ALA A 905 25.12 -21.65 35.41
CA ALA A 905 24.36 -22.26 36.50
C ALA A 905 23.43 -21.25 37.21
N ASP A 906 22.14 -21.56 37.11
CA ASP A 906 21.00 -21.17 37.96
C ASP A 906 20.41 -19.74 38.02
N GLU A 907 19.17 -19.77 38.53
CA GLU A 907 18.26 -18.76 39.08
C GLU A 907 17.50 -17.77 38.16
N ILE A 908 16.17 -18.03 38.12
CA ILE A 908 15.09 -17.11 37.80
C ILE A 908 14.63 -16.46 39.11
N PRO A 909 14.38 -15.13 39.14
CA PRO A 909 13.44 -14.55 40.10
C PRO A 909 12.10 -14.21 39.43
N ASP A 910 11.02 -14.76 40.00
CA ASP A 910 9.68 -14.17 39.93
C ASP A 910 9.55 -13.15 41.06
N GLU A 911 8.98 -11.98 40.82
CA GLU A 911 8.38 -11.21 41.91
C GLU A 911 7.33 -10.20 41.42
N SER A 912 6.22 -10.14 42.15
CA SER A 912 5.21 -9.10 42.02
C SER A 912 4.78 -8.65 43.41
N GLN A 913 4.86 -7.34 43.71
CA GLN A 913 3.88 -6.62 44.53
C GLN A 913 4.12 -5.11 44.65
N ASP A 914 3.06 -4.45 45.10
CA ASP A 914 2.90 -3.11 45.69
C ASP A 914 4.10 -2.18 45.87
N LEU A 915 3.84 -0.88 45.60
CA LEU A 915 4.03 0.13 46.64
C LEU A 915 3.07 1.32 46.45
N ALA A 916 2.47 1.78 47.55
CA ALA A 916 1.55 2.92 47.60
C ALA A 916 2.00 3.96 48.63
N ARG A 917 1.38 5.16 48.57
CA ARG A 917 1.56 6.37 49.40
C ARG A 917 2.70 7.32 49.01
N ASN A 918 2.33 8.56 48.68
CA ASN A 918 2.65 9.81 49.39
C ASN A 918 2.30 11.02 48.50
N ASP A 919 1.89 12.18 48.99
CA ASP A 919 1.21 12.49 50.27
C ASP A 919 0.42 13.82 50.11
N ALA A 920 -0.41 14.21 51.08
CA ALA A 920 -1.28 15.39 50.97
C ALA A 920 -0.66 16.72 51.47
N ALA A 921 -1.11 17.84 50.90
CA ALA A 921 -0.94 19.19 51.47
C ALA A 921 -2.19 20.06 51.18
N ASP A 922 -2.64 20.82 52.18
CA ASP A 922 -3.92 21.56 52.20
C ASP A 922 -3.75 23.08 52.14
N GLN A 923 -4.69 23.77 51.49
CA GLN A 923 -5.12 25.12 51.86
C GLN A 923 -6.48 25.54 51.24
N SER A 924 -7.54 25.47 52.07
CA SER A 924 -8.35 26.64 52.51
C SER A 924 -8.50 27.84 51.53
N THR A 925 -9.69 28.41 51.20
CA THR A 925 -10.83 28.73 52.09
C THR A 925 -12.12 29.20 51.34
N LYS A 926 -13.30 28.96 51.95
CA LYS A 926 -14.57 29.78 51.96
C LYS A 926 -15.39 30.12 50.68
N LYS A 927 -16.68 29.72 50.73
CA LYS A 927 -17.88 30.38 50.13
C LYS A 927 -18.25 31.68 50.88
N PRO A 928 -19.00 32.63 50.26
CA PRO A 928 -20.49 32.70 50.31
C PRO A 928 -21.12 32.78 48.90
N THR A 929 -22.23 32.11 48.54
CA THR A 929 -23.68 32.42 48.79
C THR A 929 -24.17 33.79 48.31
N GLY A 930 -25.13 33.78 47.36
CA GLY A 930 -25.92 34.92 46.92
C GLY A 930 -26.87 34.53 45.78
N GLU A 931 -28.18 34.61 46.02
CA GLU A 931 -29.25 34.43 45.02
C GLU A 931 -29.62 35.76 44.36
N THR A 932 -30.13 35.75 43.12
CA THR A 932 -31.40 36.39 42.72
C THR A 932 -31.70 36.21 41.22
N ASP A 933 -32.99 36.17 40.88
CA ASP A 933 -33.50 36.24 39.51
C ASP A 933 -33.34 37.63 38.88
N ALA A 934 -33.10 37.68 37.57
CA ALA A 934 -33.59 38.75 36.70
C ALA A 934 -33.67 38.26 35.24
N SER A 935 -34.58 38.85 34.46
CA SER A 935 -34.81 38.54 33.03
C SER A 935 -34.69 39.82 32.18
N VAL A 936 -35.03 39.72 30.88
CA VAL A 936 -35.46 40.84 29.98
C VAL A 936 -34.38 41.68 29.24
N THR A 937 -34.18 41.32 27.96
CA THR A 937 -34.00 42.20 26.74
C THR A 937 -32.74 43.06 26.50
N GLY A 938 -32.55 43.43 25.22
CA GLY A 938 -31.53 44.37 24.68
C GLY A 938 -30.35 43.64 24.02
N GLU A 939 -30.09 43.63 22.70
CA GLU A 939 -30.26 44.58 21.57
C GLU A 939 -29.16 45.65 21.43
N ALA A 940 -28.74 45.89 20.18
CA ALA A 940 -27.87 46.96 19.67
C ALA A 940 -26.34 46.94 20.00
N ALA A 941 -25.59 46.35 19.08
CA ALA A 941 -24.36 46.87 18.44
C ALA A 941 -23.36 47.77 19.23
N ARG A 942 -22.12 47.28 19.32
CA ARG A 942 -20.96 47.93 18.67
C ARG A 942 -19.80 46.99 18.43
#